data_AF-A0A810LBN8-F1
#
_entry.id   AF-A0A810LBN8-F1
#
_cell.length_a   1.000
_cell.length_b   1.000
_cell.length_c   1.000
_cell.angle_alpha   90.00
_cell.angle_beta   90.00
_cell.angle_gamma   90.00
#
_symmetry.space_group_name_H-M   'P 1'
#
loop_
_entity.id
_entity.type
_entity.pdbx_description
1 polymer ?
#
loop_
_entity_poly.entity_id
_entity_poly.type
_entity_poly.pdbx_seq_one_letter_code
_entity_poly.pdbx_strand_id
1 'polypeptide(L)'
;MTGLRGALLVAGTTSDAGKSTLVAGLCRYLHRRGVRVAPFKAQNMSNNSAVTPDGGEIGRAQAWQAAACGLEPSVRFNPVLLKPGSDRRSQVVVLGEARTEVSAGKYGTLRAELGQIVASTLGQLRTEYDVVICEGAGSPAEINLRAGDLANMGLARAAELPTVVVGDIDRGGVFASMFGTLALLEPADQRLVAGFVINKFRGDAALLRPGLDMLADLTGRPTLGVLPYEPDLWWDTEDSLSYTDGRLLGRPGPARGSQWLRVAVVRLPRISNATDVEALAAEPGVSVRLTASAVELADADLIVLPGSKATVADLDWLRHRGLVEPIRAHAAAGRPVLGLCGGYQMLGATIDDPVESGQGLVEGLGLLPVQVRFAADKRLARVAGTALGRPVHGYEIHHGRADVGYGATATPLILDTSGAGEGCRSGAVFGTHWHGAFDGNEFRRAFLTEVARLAGRDGFRVAADTDVPALREASLDRLGDLVEHHLDGAALEHLIAHGVPPGLPFVPPGPPPLPPTARPVPPATAPTDLTEPLAPASGPPAPAPDSPSGPDRTTPGTSAPATASASRSGSASRSGSGSGSGSGSGQASDEAAGSASGQAWDEPLGSGRASDSDHASAQVSASAPTSASAPPPSASAPAAAPAPTPGPRLVTSAVPDRLGPILAVLDGTDRPTMAAGPPPARPAEPVVTGDREIVSFDRLAADVLAAPARCGSIRLVAVDGRAGSGKSTLAARLTDALTATGVRVYLLHTDDLLQGWLDIVSFWPRLVEWVIAPLRRGEPARFRRFDWQRGAFPDRFEPIGRPDVLVLDGVTTARAAARPLLTRSLYVQTGRRVRYERGVRRDGAGVVPDWTRWMSDEDQHFAVDRTAERVDVLVDGDPDVEHRPETHFVRIVPGAGSCQGSP
;
A
#
# COMPACT_ATOMS: atom_id res chain seq x y z
N MET A 1 -44.08 -8.94 3.61
CA MET A 1 -43.23 -8.12 2.72
C MET A 1 -42.97 -6.82 3.47
N THR A 2 -41.72 -6.54 3.81
CA THR A 2 -41.33 -5.40 4.65
C THR A 2 -41.35 -4.11 3.83
N GLY A 3 -42.02 -3.07 4.33
CA GLY A 3 -42.06 -1.73 3.71
C GLY A 3 -40.77 -0.92 3.91
N LEU A 4 -39.62 -1.59 3.94
CA LEU A 4 -38.32 -0.99 4.20
C LEU A 4 -37.93 -0.09 3.02
N ARG A 5 -37.90 1.22 3.23
CA ARG A 5 -37.49 2.21 2.23
C ARG A 5 -36.53 3.23 2.81
N GLY A 6 -35.52 3.62 2.04
CA GLY A 6 -34.57 4.66 2.45
C GLY A 6 -33.22 4.55 1.77
N ALA A 7 -32.18 5.09 2.43
CA ALA A 7 -30.80 5.01 1.96
C ALA A 7 -29.84 5.07 3.14
N LEU A 8 -28.63 4.53 2.98
CA LEU A 8 -27.60 4.46 4.02
C LEU A 8 -26.22 4.72 3.41
N LEU A 9 -25.42 5.60 4.01
CA LEU A 9 -24.03 5.83 3.59
C LEU A 9 -23.05 5.00 4.43
N VAL A 10 -22.22 4.19 3.77
CA VAL A 10 -21.07 3.52 4.38
C VAL A 10 -19.82 4.37 4.16
N ALA A 11 -19.51 5.20 5.15
CA ALA A 11 -18.21 5.86 5.27
C ALA A 11 -17.21 4.92 5.97
N GLY A 12 -15.94 5.29 6.04
CA GLY A 12 -14.93 4.50 6.75
C GLY A 12 -13.73 5.33 7.18
N THR A 13 -13.02 4.89 8.22
CA THR A 13 -11.93 5.67 8.82
C THR A 13 -10.73 5.90 7.88
N THR A 14 -10.51 4.99 6.92
CA THR A 14 -9.44 5.05 5.91
C THR A 14 -9.89 4.51 4.55
N SER A 15 -9.04 4.65 3.53
CA SER A 15 -9.02 3.74 2.37
C SER A 15 -8.83 2.29 2.83
N ASP A 16 -9.42 1.34 2.08
CA ASP A 16 -9.42 -0.11 2.33
C ASP A 16 -9.90 -0.58 3.73
N ALA A 17 -10.59 0.31 4.46
CA ALA A 17 -11.28 -0.03 5.72
C ALA A 17 -12.41 -1.09 5.54
N GLY A 18 -12.74 -1.43 4.28
CA GLY A 18 -13.77 -2.40 3.90
C GLY A 18 -15.14 -1.80 3.61
N LYS A 19 -15.21 -0.51 3.23
CA LYS A 19 -16.46 0.15 2.79
C LYS A 19 -17.14 -0.65 1.68
N SER A 20 -16.41 -0.91 0.60
CA SER A 20 -16.88 -1.56 -0.63
C SER A 20 -17.36 -3.00 -0.40
N THR A 21 -16.67 -3.76 0.45
CA THR A 21 -17.09 -5.09 0.91
C THR A 21 -18.30 -5.05 1.84
N LEU A 22 -18.40 -4.08 2.75
CA LEU A 22 -19.56 -3.91 3.62
C LEU A 22 -20.80 -3.48 2.82
N VAL A 23 -20.65 -2.61 1.83
CA VAL A 23 -21.73 -2.26 0.89
C VAL A 23 -22.19 -3.49 0.10
N ALA A 24 -21.27 -4.28 -0.45
CA ALA A 24 -21.63 -5.52 -1.13
C ALA A 24 -22.36 -6.51 -0.20
N GLY A 25 -21.93 -6.67 1.05
CA GLY A 25 -22.62 -7.49 2.06
C GLY A 25 -24.02 -6.99 2.42
N LEU A 26 -24.18 -5.68 2.65
CA LEU A 26 -25.48 -5.05 2.92
C LEU A 26 -26.43 -5.20 1.72
N CYS A 27 -25.93 -5.00 0.50
CA CYS A 27 -26.67 -5.25 -0.73
C CYS A 27 -27.13 -6.70 -0.85
N ARG A 28 -26.24 -7.69 -0.63
CA ARG A 28 -26.60 -9.11 -0.73
C ARG A 28 -27.55 -9.56 0.38
N TYR A 29 -27.37 -9.08 1.62
CA TYR A 29 -28.30 -9.29 2.74
C TYR A 29 -29.71 -8.79 2.42
N LEU A 30 -29.84 -7.54 1.94
CA LEU A 30 -31.13 -6.94 1.59
C LEU A 30 -31.78 -7.64 0.37
N HIS A 31 -30.99 -7.95 -0.66
CA HIS A 31 -31.44 -8.66 -1.85
C HIS A 31 -32.03 -10.04 -1.52
N ARG A 32 -31.32 -10.86 -0.72
CA ARG A 32 -31.79 -12.17 -0.24
C ARG A 32 -33.11 -12.09 0.53
N ARG A 33 -33.38 -10.96 1.20
CA ARG A 33 -34.63 -10.68 1.93
C ARG A 33 -35.76 -10.14 1.05
N GLY A 34 -35.55 -10.07 -0.28
CA GLY A 34 -36.53 -9.62 -1.26
C GLY A 34 -36.70 -8.10 -1.35
N VAL A 35 -35.77 -7.33 -0.77
CA VAL A 35 -35.76 -5.86 -0.87
C VAL A 35 -35.16 -5.47 -2.23
N ARG A 36 -35.82 -4.57 -2.97
CA ARG A 36 -35.26 -4.04 -4.22
C ARG A 36 -34.20 -3.01 -3.85
N VAL A 37 -32.95 -3.46 -3.74
CA VAL A 37 -31.80 -2.66 -3.31
C VAL A 37 -30.90 -2.29 -4.48
N ALA A 38 -30.37 -1.07 -4.50
CA ALA A 38 -29.34 -0.63 -5.45
C ALA A 38 -28.07 -0.11 -4.74
N PRO A 39 -26.88 -0.27 -5.34
CA PRO A 39 -25.65 0.33 -4.83
C PRO A 39 -25.44 1.73 -5.43
N PHE A 40 -24.71 2.60 -4.72
CA PHE A 40 -24.36 3.92 -5.25
C PHE A 40 -23.02 4.46 -4.71
N LYS A 41 -22.04 4.70 -5.58
CA LYS A 41 -20.80 5.39 -5.23
C LYS A 41 -20.68 6.65 -6.08
N ALA A 42 -21.10 7.79 -5.51
CA ALA A 42 -21.20 9.08 -6.18
C ALA A 42 -19.94 9.47 -6.96
N GLN A 43 -18.76 9.28 -6.35
CA GLN A 43 -17.46 9.45 -6.99
C GLN A 43 -16.55 8.27 -6.61
N ASN A 44 -16.02 7.56 -7.61
CA ASN A 44 -14.94 6.58 -7.41
C ASN A 44 -13.64 7.11 -8.04
N MET A 45 -12.50 6.57 -7.59
CA MET A 45 -11.19 6.78 -8.18
C MET A 45 -10.46 5.44 -8.26
N SER A 46 -10.45 4.82 -9.44
CA SER A 46 -9.77 3.54 -9.68
C SER A 46 -9.43 3.37 -11.16
N ASN A 47 -8.35 2.64 -11.44
CA ASN A 47 -8.02 2.20 -12.80
C ASN A 47 -8.73 0.90 -13.20
N ASN A 48 -9.33 0.16 -12.26
CA ASN A 48 -10.05 -1.09 -12.53
C ASN A 48 -11.53 -0.81 -12.83
N SER A 49 -11.96 -1.16 -14.04
CA SER A 49 -13.31 -0.90 -14.55
C SER A 49 -13.91 -2.11 -15.24
N ALA A 50 -15.25 -2.11 -15.34
CA ALA A 50 -16.03 -2.98 -16.20
C ALA A 50 -16.77 -2.13 -17.26
N VAL A 51 -17.40 -2.80 -18.22
CA VAL A 51 -18.29 -2.18 -19.22
C VAL A 51 -19.72 -2.65 -18.98
N THR A 52 -20.66 -1.72 -19.00
CA THR A 52 -22.10 -1.94 -18.75
C THR A 52 -22.80 -2.48 -20.02
N PRO A 53 -24.02 -3.04 -19.94
CA PRO A 53 -24.72 -3.59 -21.11
C PRO A 53 -24.96 -2.58 -22.23
N ASP A 54 -25.10 -1.30 -21.86
CA ASP A 54 -25.29 -0.12 -22.71
C ASP A 54 -23.97 0.51 -23.20
N GLY A 55 -22.81 -0.10 -22.93
CA GLY A 55 -21.50 0.34 -23.44
C GLY A 55 -20.84 1.46 -22.63
N GLY A 56 -21.34 1.78 -21.44
CA GLY A 56 -20.71 2.74 -20.52
C GLY A 56 -19.61 2.12 -19.66
N GLU A 57 -18.72 2.95 -19.12
CA GLU A 57 -17.67 2.54 -18.18
C GLU A 57 -18.10 2.69 -16.71
N ILE A 58 -17.79 1.68 -15.88
CA ILE A 58 -18.10 1.67 -14.43
C ILE A 58 -16.89 1.17 -13.63
N GLY A 59 -16.69 1.63 -12.39
CA GLY A 59 -15.70 1.04 -11.48
C GLY A 59 -15.99 -0.43 -11.15
N ARG A 60 -14.97 -1.30 -11.13
CA ARG A 60 -15.14 -2.77 -10.94
C ARG A 60 -15.85 -3.11 -9.62
N ALA A 61 -15.60 -2.36 -8.54
CA ALA A 61 -16.29 -2.53 -7.26
C ALA A 61 -17.80 -2.27 -7.36
N GLN A 62 -18.25 -1.28 -8.14
CA GLN A 62 -19.69 -0.99 -8.30
C GLN A 62 -20.38 -1.98 -9.23
N ALA A 63 -19.65 -2.57 -10.18
CA ALA A 63 -20.15 -3.72 -10.93
C ALA A 63 -20.35 -4.96 -10.03
N TRP A 64 -19.43 -5.20 -9.09
CA TRP A 64 -19.56 -6.28 -8.10
C TRP A 64 -20.67 -6.01 -7.08
N GLN A 65 -20.85 -4.76 -6.65
CA GLN A 65 -21.98 -4.34 -5.81
C GLN A 65 -23.33 -4.41 -6.55
N ALA A 66 -23.36 -4.23 -7.88
CA ALA A 66 -24.56 -4.46 -8.68
C ALA A 66 -24.93 -5.96 -8.69
N ALA A 67 -23.95 -6.84 -8.90
CA ALA A 67 -24.14 -8.29 -8.76
C ALA A 67 -24.58 -8.68 -7.33
N ALA A 68 -24.10 -7.99 -6.29
CA ALA A 68 -24.56 -8.18 -4.92
C ALA A 68 -26.09 -7.95 -4.78
N CYS A 69 -26.63 -6.97 -5.50
CA CYS A 69 -28.07 -6.67 -5.62
C CYS A 69 -28.85 -7.55 -6.62
N GLY A 70 -28.19 -8.48 -7.33
CA GLY A 70 -28.79 -9.23 -8.43
C GLY A 70 -29.10 -8.37 -9.68
N LEU A 71 -28.31 -7.31 -9.91
CA LEU A 71 -28.49 -6.35 -11.00
C LEU A 71 -27.31 -6.40 -11.99
N GLU A 72 -27.61 -6.22 -13.28
CA GLU A 72 -26.58 -5.89 -14.28
C GLU A 72 -25.93 -4.53 -13.94
N PRO A 73 -24.63 -4.34 -14.19
CA PRO A 73 -23.92 -3.11 -13.86
C PRO A 73 -24.44 -1.92 -14.69
N SER A 74 -24.68 -0.78 -14.06
CA SER A 74 -25.12 0.46 -14.71
C SER A 74 -24.26 1.64 -14.26
N VAL A 75 -23.97 2.55 -15.20
CA VAL A 75 -23.22 3.80 -14.96
C VAL A 75 -23.85 4.66 -13.85
N ARG A 76 -25.15 4.49 -13.59
CA ARG A 76 -25.91 5.19 -12.54
C ARG A 76 -25.44 4.80 -11.13
N PHE A 77 -24.86 3.61 -10.94
CA PHE A 77 -24.29 3.19 -9.67
C PHE A 77 -22.92 3.82 -9.39
N ASN A 78 -22.26 4.39 -10.40
CA ASN A 78 -21.02 5.15 -10.26
C ASN A 78 -20.98 6.33 -11.26
N PRO A 79 -21.77 7.40 -11.03
CA PRO A 79 -21.97 8.45 -12.04
C PRO A 79 -20.72 9.29 -12.30
N VAL A 80 -19.72 9.26 -11.40
CA VAL A 80 -18.41 9.89 -11.59
C VAL A 80 -17.29 8.89 -11.27
N LEU A 81 -16.41 8.65 -12.24
CA LEU A 81 -15.22 7.81 -12.09
C LEU A 81 -13.97 8.61 -12.50
N LEU A 82 -12.99 8.67 -11.60
CA LEU A 82 -11.69 9.30 -11.81
C LEU A 82 -10.63 8.24 -12.10
N LYS A 83 -9.91 8.36 -13.21
CA LYS A 83 -8.83 7.42 -13.56
C LYS A 83 -7.47 8.11 -13.46
N PRO A 84 -6.63 7.79 -12.45
CA PRO A 84 -5.35 8.47 -12.23
C PRO A 84 -4.34 8.14 -13.34
N GLY A 85 -3.77 9.19 -13.95
CA GLY A 85 -2.77 9.13 -15.02
C GLY A 85 -1.33 9.32 -14.53
N SER A 86 -0.46 9.85 -15.38
CA SER A 86 0.98 10.03 -15.11
C SER A 86 1.32 11.25 -14.25
N ASP A 87 0.70 12.41 -14.47
CA ASP A 87 1.28 13.71 -14.08
C ASP A 87 0.34 14.59 -13.24
N ARG A 88 -0.17 14.06 -12.11
CA ARG A 88 -1.18 14.75 -11.26
C ARG A 88 -2.46 15.14 -12.01
N ARG A 89 -2.73 14.44 -13.13
CA ARG A 89 -3.95 14.50 -13.96
C ARG A 89 -4.77 13.25 -13.71
N SER A 90 -6.10 13.40 -13.76
CA SER A 90 -7.04 12.28 -13.83
C SER A 90 -7.98 12.49 -15.01
N GLN A 91 -8.27 11.41 -15.74
CA GLN A 91 -9.39 11.36 -16.68
C GLN A 91 -10.69 11.34 -15.86
N VAL A 92 -11.64 12.22 -16.20
CA VAL A 92 -12.96 12.25 -15.59
C VAL A 92 -13.94 11.56 -16.53
N VAL A 93 -14.47 10.42 -16.07
CA VAL A 93 -15.56 9.68 -16.69
C VAL A 93 -16.86 10.08 -15.97
N VAL A 94 -17.88 10.47 -16.74
CA VAL A 94 -19.18 10.92 -16.23
C VAL A 94 -20.27 10.11 -16.92
N LEU A 95 -21.10 9.42 -16.13
CA LEU A 95 -22.13 8.49 -16.61
C LEU A 95 -21.60 7.50 -17.68
N GLY A 96 -20.36 7.03 -17.49
CA GLY A 96 -19.69 6.06 -18.36
C GLY A 96 -18.94 6.64 -19.56
N GLU A 97 -19.06 7.94 -19.85
CA GLU A 97 -18.34 8.59 -20.94
C GLU A 97 -17.10 9.35 -20.43
N ALA A 98 -15.97 9.20 -21.10
CA ALA A 98 -14.78 10.01 -20.82
C ALA A 98 -14.98 11.45 -21.33
N ARG A 99 -15.14 12.42 -20.42
CA ARG A 99 -15.47 13.82 -20.78
C ARG A 99 -14.26 14.72 -20.91
N THR A 100 -13.29 14.65 -20.00
CA THR A 100 -12.11 15.54 -20.00
C THR A 100 -10.98 14.99 -19.13
N GLU A 101 -9.73 15.34 -19.46
CA GLU A 101 -8.65 15.36 -18.46
C GLU A 101 -8.68 16.68 -17.68
N VAL A 102 -8.62 16.60 -16.34
CA VAL A 102 -8.70 17.77 -15.48
C VAL A 102 -7.43 17.89 -14.63
N SER A 103 -6.74 19.03 -14.74
CA SER A 103 -5.72 19.45 -13.78
C SER A 103 -6.39 20.08 -12.56
N ALA A 104 -5.81 19.88 -11.37
CA ALA A 104 -6.44 20.17 -10.08
C ALA A 104 -7.08 21.58 -9.96
N GLY A 105 -6.52 22.60 -10.62
CA GLY A 105 -7.05 23.97 -10.60
C GLY A 105 -8.37 24.18 -11.37
N LYS A 106 -8.67 23.37 -12.40
CA LYS A 106 -9.93 23.46 -13.17
C LYS A 106 -11.10 22.69 -12.55
N TYR A 107 -10.84 21.89 -11.51
CA TYR A 107 -11.83 20.98 -10.92
C TYR A 107 -12.94 21.70 -10.13
N GLY A 108 -12.75 22.98 -9.77
CA GLY A 108 -13.67 23.74 -8.91
C GLY A 108 -15.07 23.98 -9.49
N THR A 109 -15.18 24.45 -10.73
CA THR A 109 -16.48 24.63 -11.42
C THR A 109 -17.12 23.28 -11.73
N LEU A 110 -16.32 22.31 -12.18
CA LEU A 110 -16.77 20.96 -12.51
C LEU A 110 -17.41 20.24 -11.30
N ARG A 111 -16.93 20.47 -10.06
CA ARG A 111 -17.59 19.91 -8.85
C ARG A 111 -19.07 20.29 -8.73
N ALA A 112 -19.47 21.48 -9.14
CA ALA A 112 -20.87 21.90 -9.04
C ALA A 112 -21.78 21.12 -10.02
N GLU A 113 -21.32 20.97 -11.26
CA GLU A 113 -21.98 20.17 -12.31
C GLU A 113 -22.04 18.68 -11.91
N LEU A 114 -20.91 18.10 -11.51
CA LEU A 114 -20.84 16.72 -11.02
C LEU A 114 -21.75 16.50 -9.80
N GLY A 115 -21.88 17.48 -8.91
CA GLY A 115 -22.78 17.43 -7.76
C GLY A 115 -24.26 17.40 -8.16
N GLN A 116 -24.66 18.13 -9.19
CA GLN A 116 -26.02 18.07 -9.74
C GLN A 116 -26.31 16.69 -10.38
N ILE A 117 -25.34 16.15 -11.13
CA ILE A 117 -25.45 14.81 -11.74
C ILE A 117 -25.57 13.73 -10.65
N VAL A 118 -24.73 13.78 -9.61
CA VAL A 118 -24.76 12.88 -8.45
C VAL A 118 -26.10 12.95 -7.72
N ALA A 119 -26.59 14.15 -7.40
CA ALA A 119 -27.85 14.35 -6.68
C ALA A 119 -29.06 13.87 -7.48
N SER A 120 -29.12 14.19 -8.78
CA SER A 120 -30.16 13.72 -9.70
C SER A 120 -30.16 12.18 -9.81
N THR A 121 -28.99 11.57 -10.01
CA THR A 121 -28.85 10.11 -10.15
C THR A 121 -29.30 9.39 -8.87
N LEU A 122 -28.86 9.84 -7.69
CA LEU A 122 -29.28 9.28 -6.41
C LEU A 122 -30.79 9.49 -6.16
N GLY A 123 -31.34 10.64 -6.54
CA GLY A 123 -32.77 10.93 -6.45
C GLY A 123 -33.62 9.94 -7.25
N GLN A 124 -33.25 9.65 -8.49
CA GLN A 124 -33.92 8.66 -9.33
C GLN A 124 -33.79 7.23 -8.79
N LEU A 125 -32.59 6.82 -8.33
CA LEU A 125 -32.41 5.50 -7.73
C LEU A 125 -33.28 5.33 -6.47
N ARG A 126 -33.52 6.40 -5.70
CA ARG A 126 -34.41 6.40 -4.53
C ARG A 126 -35.91 6.39 -4.84
N THR A 127 -36.33 6.66 -6.10
CA THR A 127 -37.74 6.45 -6.52
C THR A 127 -37.94 5.06 -7.11
N GLU A 128 -36.99 4.58 -7.91
CA GLU A 128 -37.03 3.27 -8.55
C GLU A 128 -36.88 2.12 -7.54
N TYR A 129 -35.88 2.17 -6.67
CA TYR A 129 -35.56 1.12 -5.70
C TYR A 129 -36.23 1.37 -4.35
N ASP A 130 -36.27 0.35 -3.50
CA ASP A 130 -36.75 0.50 -2.12
C ASP A 130 -35.63 1.03 -1.22
N VAL A 131 -34.42 0.48 -1.34
CA VAL A 131 -33.23 0.91 -0.58
C VAL A 131 -32.07 1.24 -1.50
N VAL A 132 -31.34 2.32 -1.21
CA VAL A 132 -30.04 2.62 -1.87
C VAL A 132 -28.90 2.59 -0.84
N ILE A 133 -27.96 1.67 -1.00
CA ILE A 133 -26.76 1.60 -0.16
C ILE A 133 -25.65 2.41 -0.84
N CYS A 134 -25.31 3.55 -0.24
CA CYS A 134 -24.31 4.48 -0.71
C CYS A 134 -22.92 4.13 -0.15
N GLU A 135 -21.86 4.28 -0.94
CA GLU A 135 -20.47 4.09 -0.50
C GLU A 135 -19.67 5.40 -0.51
N GLY A 136 -18.99 5.71 0.60
CA GLY A 136 -18.06 6.83 0.71
C GLY A 136 -16.72 6.60 -0.02
N ALA A 137 -15.85 7.61 -0.02
CA ALA A 137 -14.52 7.57 -0.66
C ALA A 137 -13.43 8.13 0.28
N GLY A 138 -12.32 7.42 0.46
CA GLY A 138 -11.32 7.81 1.47
C GLY A 138 -11.90 7.81 2.88
N SER A 139 -11.58 8.83 3.68
CA SER A 139 -12.22 9.10 4.98
C SER A 139 -13.29 10.21 4.85
N PRO A 140 -14.39 10.21 5.65
CA PRO A 140 -15.26 11.38 5.73
C PRO A 140 -14.56 12.58 6.41
N ALA A 141 -13.47 12.35 7.15
CA ALA A 141 -12.68 13.36 7.84
C ALA A 141 -11.44 13.85 7.05
N GLU A 142 -11.44 13.73 5.71
CA GLU A 142 -10.47 14.38 4.83
C GLU A 142 -10.70 15.91 4.83
N ILE A 143 -10.31 16.60 5.90
CA ILE A 143 -10.64 18.02 6.17
C ILE A 143 -10.21 18.98 5.05
N ASN A 144 -9.16 18.64 4.31
CA ASN A 144 -8.65 19.36 3.14
C ASN A 144 -9.47 19.14 1.85
N LEU A 145 -10.34 18.11 1.81
CA LEU A 145 -11.24 17.81 0.69
C LEU A 145 -12.72 18.12 1.00
N ARG A 146 -13.03 18.47 2.26
CA ARG A 146 -14.40 18.71 2.75
C ARG A 146 -15.10 19.90 2.06
N ALA A 147 -14.35 20.81 1.46
CA ALA A 147 -14.88 21.86 0.59
C ALA A 147 -15.20 21.30 -0.81
N GLY A 148 -16.49 21.09 -1.09
CA GLY A 148 -16.95 20.47 -2.34
C GLY A 148 -16.80 18.94 -2.36
N ASP A 149 -16.88 18.29 -1.20
CA ASP A 149 -17.06 16.84 -1.10
C ASP A 149 -18.38 16.41 -1.78
N LEU A 150 -18.30 15.37 -2.62
CA LEU A 150 -19.43 14.78 -3.35
C LEU A 150 -19.67 13.31 -2.98
N ALA A 151 -18.87 12.73 -2.08
CA ALA A 151 -18.82 11.30 -1.83
C ALA A 151 -19.08 10.92 -0.37
N ASN A 152 -18.72 11.76 0.60
CA ASN A 152 -18.90 11.47 2.03
C ASN A 152 -19.98 12.36 2.66
N MET A 153 -19.62 13.23 3.61
CA MET A 153 -20.57 14.03 4.38
C MET A 153 -21.24 15.12 3.54
N GLY A 154 -20.62 15.56 2.44
CA GLY A 154 -21.26 16.42 1.44
C GLY A 154 -22.44 15.74 0.76
N LEU A 155 -22.28 14.46 0.38
CA LEU A 155 -23.38 13.63 -0.15
C LEU A 155 -24.42 13.36 0.94
N ALA A 156 -23.98 13.00 2.14
CA ALA A 156 -24.87 12.73 3.27
C ALA A 156 -25.76 13.94 3.59
N ARG A 157 -25.20 15.16 3.61
CA ARG A 157 -25.97 16.39 3.84
C ARG A 157 -26.87 16.79 2.69
N ALA A 158 -26.48 16.52 1.44
CA ALA A 158 -27.29 16.85 0.27
C ALA A 158 -28.53 15.94 0.12
N ALA A 159 -28.47 14.72 0.67
CA ALA A 159 -29.53 13.71 0.52
C ALA A 159 -30.08 13.16 1.86
N GLU A 160 -29.73 13.79 2.98
CA GLU A 160 -30.08 13.42 4.37
C GLU A 160 -29.80 11.95 4.72
N LEU A 161 -28.62 11.46 4.31
CA LEU A 161 -28.27 10.04 4.48
C LEU A 161 -27.80 9.73 5.90
N PRO A 162 -28.43 8.79 6.63
CA PRO A 162 -27.81 8.18 7.79
C PRO A 162 -26.49 7.51 7.38
N THR A 163 -25.45 7.72 8.19
CA THR A 163 -24.07 7.33 7.87
C THR A 163 -23.51 6.41 8.94
N VAL A 164 -22.91 5.29 8.51
CA VAL A 164 -22.18 4.34 9.35
C VAL A 164 -20.70 4.41 8.99
N VAL A 165 -19.82 4.42 10.00
CA VAL A 165 -18.37 4.50 9.80
C VAL A 165 -17.72 3.13 10.06
N VAL A 166 -17.20 2.49 9.01
CA VAL A 166 -16.43 1.24 9.14
C VAL A 166 -14.96 1.50 9.48
N GLY A 167 -14.39 0.72 10.40
CA GLY A 167 -12.98 0.78 10.77
C GLY A 167 -12.31 -0.59 10.75
N ASP A 168 -11.14 -0.67 10.11
CA ASP A 168 -10.31 -1.87 10.02
C ASP A 168 -9.44 -2.01 11.28
N ILE A 169 -9.67 -3.06 12.08
CA ILE A 169 -8.90 -3.31 13.31
C ILE A 169 -7.60 -4.10 13.07
N ASP A 170 -7.43 -4.71 11.90
CA ASP A 170 -6.21 -5.46 11.53
C ASP A 170 -5.02 -4.50 11.33
N ARG A 171 -5.31 -3.21 11.06
CA ARG A 171 -4.36 -2.09 11.06
C ARG A 171 -4.02 -1.53 12.46
N GLY A 172 -4.71 -2.00 13.50
CA GLY A 172 -4.63 -1.45 14.85
C GLY A 172 -5.32 -0.08 15.01
N GLY A 173 -5.38 0.43 16.24
CA GLY A 173 -5.81 1.80 16.54
C GLY A 173 -7.30 2.13 16.34
N VAL A 174 -8.14 1.17 15.92
CA VAL A 174 -9.50 1.42 15.38
C VAL A 174 -10.38 2.35 16.21
N PHE A 175 -10.37 2.25 17.54
CA PHE A 175 -11.16 3.10 18.44
C PHE A 175 -10.74 4.59 18.34
N ALA A 176 -9.44 4.86 18.30
CA ALA A 176 -8.91 6.21 18.12
C ALA A 176 -9.20 6.73 16.70
N SER A 177 -9.13 5.86 15.68
CA SER A 177 -9.51 6.22 14.32
C SER A 177 -11.00 6.55 14.19
N MET A 178 -11.88 5.77 14.82
CA MET A 178 -13.34 6.00 14.83
C MET A 178 -13.72 7.28 15.59
N PHE A 179 -13.21 7.44 16.82
CA PHE A 179 -13.44 8.64 17.62
C PHE A 179 -12.88 9.89 16.93
N GLY A 180 -11.64 9.84 16.44
CA GLY A 180 -11.01 10.96 15.73
C GLY A 180 -11.72 11.31 14.42
N THR A 181 -12.19 10.31 13.67
CA THR A 181 -13.00 10.53 12.46
C THR A 181 -14.29 11.28 12.79
N LEU A 182 -14.98 10.92 13.88
CA LEU A 182 -16.18 11.65 14.32
C LEU A 182 -15.84 13.06 14.82
N ALA A 183 -14.86 13.19 15.71
CA ALA A 183 -14.53 14.43 16.40
C ALA A 183 -13.99 15.54 15.48
N LEU A 184 -13.44 15.18 14.32
CA LEU A 184 -12.99 16.13 13.28
C LEU A 184 -14.12 16.64 12.38
N LEU A 185 -15.31 16.03 12.42
CA LEU A 185 -16.47 16.48 11.65
C LEU A 185 -17.19 17.66 12.33
N GLU A 186 -17.74 18.57 11.52
CA GLU A 186 -18.56 19.68 12.02
C GLU A 186 -19.90 19.18 12.60
N PRO A 187 -20.58 19.96 13.49
CA PRO A 187 -21.85 19.53 14.09
C PRO A 187 -22.93 19.14 13.08
N ALA A 188 -22.95 19.74 11.89
CA ALA A 188 -23.90 19.41 10.83
C ALA A 188 -23.65 18.03 10.19
N ASP A 189 -22.39 17.60 10.15
CA ASP A 189 -21.98 16.29 9.63
C ASP A 189 -22.14 15.21 10.71
N GLN A 190 -21.74 15.50 11.96
CA GLN A 190 -21.86 14.54 13.06
C GLN A 190 -23.31 14.09 13.33
N ARG A 191 -24.31 14.96 13.09
CA ARG A 191 -25.74 14.57 13.18
C ARG A 191 -26.14 13.45 12.22
N LEU A 192 -25.39 13.22 11.15
CA LEU A 192 -25.65 12.17 10.17
C LEU A 192 -24.86 10.89 10.46
N VAL A 193 -23.85 10.92 11.34
CA VAL A 193 -23.13 9.71 11.77
C VAL A 193 -23.92 9.03 12.88
N ALA A 194 -24.48 7.86 12.57
CA ALA A 194 -25.35 7.10 13.48
C ALA A 194 -24.61 6.07 14.34
N GLY A 195 -23.52 5.50 13.83
CA GLY A 195 -22.83 4.39 14.49
C GLY A 195 -21.61 3.87 13.74
N PHE A 196 -20.98 2.87 14.32
CA PHE A 196 -19.71 2.30 13.87
C PHE A 196 -19.84 0.82 13.50
N VAL A 197 -18.98 0.32 12.60
CA VAL A 197 -18.79 -1.12 12.35
C VAL A 197 -17.31 -1.43 12.43
N ILE A 198 -16.91 -2.37 13.29
CA ILE A 198 -15.54 -2.88 13.31
C ILE A 198 -15.42 -3.97 12.25
N ASN A 199 -14.33 -3.96 11.49
CA ASN A 199 -14.06 -4.90 10.40
C ASN A 199 -12.71 -5.61 10.60
N LYS A 200 -12.59 -6.82 10.05
CA LYS A 200 -11.41 -7.70 10.07
C LYS A 200 -10.96 -8.12 11.49
N PHE A 201 -11.88 -8.28 12.43
CA PHE A 201 -11.50 -8.66 13.79
C PHE A 201 -11.03 -10.13 13.92
N ARG A 202 -9.99 -10.38 14.72
CA ARG A 202 -9.41 -11.71 14.94
C ARG A 202 -9.57 -12.13 16.41
N GLY A 203 -10.26 -13.23 16.66
CA GLY A 203 -10.46 -13.81 18.00
C GLY A 203 -11.90 -13.67 18.51
N ASP A 204 -12.08 -13.71 19.83
CA ASP A 204 -13.37 -13.60 20.49
C ASP A 204 -13.82 -12.13 20.60
N ALA A 205 -14.96 -11.79 19.99
CA ALA A 205 -15.52 -10.44 19.97
C ALA A 205 -15.97 -9.95 21.36
N ALA A 206 -16.13 -10.83 22.35
CA ALA A 206 -16.36 -10.43 23.75
C ALA A 206 -15.17 -9.62 24.31
N LEU A 207 -13.94 -9.88 23.85
CA LEU A 207 -12.73 -9.17 24.30
C LEU A 207 -12.71 -7.69 23.92
N LEU A 208 -13.44 -7.29 22.85
CA LEU A 208 -13.55 -5.89 22.45
C LEU A 208 -14.52 -5.08 23.32
N ARG A 209 -15.40 -5.73 24.09
CA ARG A 209 -16.57 -5.07 24.68
C ARG A 209 -16.25 -3.80 25.48
N PRO A 210 -15.26 -3.76 26.39
CA PRO A 210 -14.91 -2.53 27.11
C PRO A 210 -14.50 -1.36 26.21
N GLY A 211 -13.97 -1.63 25.01
CA GLY A 211 -13.66 -0.60 24.01
C GLY A 211 -14.88 -0.19 23.18
N LEU A 212 -15.80 -1.11 22.90
CA LEU A 212 -17.10 -0.79 22.27
C LEU A 212 -17.92 0.12 23.19
N ASP A 213 -17.99 -0.25 24.46
CA ASP A 213 -18.76 0.44 25.50
C ASP A 213 -18.17 1.85 25.73
N MET A 214 -16.84 1.96 25.86
CA MET A 214 -16.14 3.25 25.96
C MET A 214 -16.36 4.14 24.72
N LEU A 215 -16.36 3.57 23.50
CA LEU A 215 -16.65 4.34 22.29
C LEU A 215 -18.11 4.83 22.28
N ALA A 216 -19.05 4.02 22.76
CA ALA A 216 -20.45 4.42 22.90
C ALA A 216 -20.63 5.52 23.95
N ASP A 217 -20.03 5.41 25.13
CA ASP A 217 -20.05 6.44 26.18
C ASP A 217 -19.47 7.79 25.69
N LEU A 218 -18.34 7.74 24.98
CA LEU A 218 -17.64 8.93 24.47
C LEU A 218 -18.35 9.62 23.29
N THR A 219 -19.26 8.93 22.60
CA THR A 219 -19.86 9.44 21.34
C THR A 219 -21.38 9.40 21.29
N GLY A 220 -22.04 8.77 22.27
CA GLY A 220 -23.48 8.47 22.26
C GLY A 220 -23.92 7.53 21.13
N ARG A 221 -23.00 6.91 20.37
CA ARG A 221 -23.28 6.17 19.13
C ARG A 221 -22.90 4.69 19.26
N PRO A 222 -23.79 3.74 18.92
CA PRO A 222 -23.50 2.33 19.05
C PRO A 222 -22.44 1.83 18.04
N THR A 223 -21.74 0.77 18.40
CA THR A 223 -21.14 -0.12 17.41
C THR A 223 -22.21 -1.11 16.95
N LEU A 224 -22.61 -1.01 15.68
CA LEU A 224 -23.65 -1.83 15.05
C LEU A 224 -23.22 -3.27 14.75
N GLY A 225 -21.91 -3.58 14.89
CA GLY A 225 -21.41 -4.94 14.81
C GLY A 225 -19.89 -5.03 14.67
N VAL A 226 -19.39 -6.26 14.73
CA VAL A 226 -17.97 -6.60 14.65
C VAL A 226 -17.80 -7.73 13.63
N LEU A 227 -17.46 -7.39 12.40
CA LEU A 227 -17.19 -8.37 11.35
C LEU A 227 -15.84 -9.06 11.64
N PRO A 228 -15.79 -10.41 11.65
CA PRO A 228 -14.53 -11.12 11.77
C PRO A 228 -13.64 -10.90 10.55
N TYR A 229 -12.35 -11.17 10.68
CA TYR A 229 -11.49 -11.44 9.54
C TYR A 229 -11.93 -12.78 8.94
N GLU A 230 -12.66 -12.72 7.84
CA GLU A 230 -12.97 -13.90 7.04
C GLU A 230 -11.73 -14.28 6.21
N PRO A 231 -11.04 -15.40 6.52
CA PRO A 231 -9.92 -15.83 5.70
C PRO A 231 -10.34 -16.14 4.26
N ASP A 232 -11.48 -16.77 4.02
CA ASP A 232 -11.76 -17.39 2.71
C ASP A 232 -12.60 -16.50 1.77
N LEU A 233 -12.78 -15.23 2.16
CA LEU A 233 -13.31 -14.17 1.30
C LEU A 233 -12.27 -13.75 0.26
N TRP A 234 -12.43 -14.28 -0.96
CA TRP A 234 -11.67 -13.85 -2.14
C TRP A 234 -12.56 -13.01 -3.06
N TRP A 235 -12.01 -11.91 -3.59
CA TRP A 235 -12.62 -11.18 -4.71
C TRP A 235 -11.54 -10.41 -5.48
N ASP A 236 -11.90 -9.94 -6.68
CA ASP A 236 -11.00 -9.13 -7.52
C ASP A 236 -10.51 -7.88 -6.76
N THR A 237 -9.20 -7.61 -6.74
CA THR A 237 -8.67 -6.44 -6.04
C THR A 237 -9.23 -5.10 -6.60
N GLU A 238 -9.88 -4.29 -5.76
CA GLU A 238 -10.60 -3.05 -6.13
C GLU A 238 -9.75 -2.02 -6.87
N ASP A 239 -8.57 -1.70 -6.34
CA ASP A 239 -7.72 -0.61 -6.82
C ASP A 239 -6.31 -1.13 -7.13
N SER A 240 -5.73 -0.53 -8.16
CA SER A 240 -4.34 -0.63 -8.57
C SER A 240 -3.32 -0.46 -7.43
N LEU A 241 -3.62 0.36 -6.41
CA LEU A 241 -2.77 0.52 -5.23
C LEU A 241 -2.62 -0.76 -4.40
N SER A 242 -3.64 -1.62 -4.36
CA SER A 242 -3.60 -2.90 -3.63
C SER A 242 -2.82 -4.00 -4.36
N TYR A 243 -2.46 -3.80 -5.63
CA TYR A 243 -1.47 -4.63 -6.32
C TYR A 243 -0.06 -4.21 -5.88
N THR A 244 0.41 -4.81 -4.79
CA THR A 244 1.75 -4.58 -4.22
C THR A 244 2.81 -5.53 -4.83
N ASP A 245 4.08 -5.13 -4.77
CA ASP A 245 5.19 -5.94 -5.30
C ASP A 245 5.44 -7.18 -4.42
N GLY A 246 5.83 -8.29 -5.06
CA GLY A 246 5.96 -9.62 -4.44
C GLY A 246 4.65 -10.29 -4.02
N ARG A 247 3.48 -9.64 -4.18
CA ARG A 247 2.19 -10.18 -3.72
C ARG A 247 1.79 -11.43 -4.54
N LEU A 248 1.54 -12.53 -3.84
CA LEU A 248 0.78 -13.66 -4.40
C LEU A 248 -0.69 -13.23 -4.54
N LEU A 249 -1.28 -13.45 -5.72
CA LEU A 249 -2.71 -13.25 -5.97
C LEU A 249 -3.50 -14.52 -5.64
N GLY A 250 -4.79 -14.34 -5.35
CA GLY A 250 -5.67 -15.42 -4.89
C GLY A 250 -5.16 -16.19 -3.67
N ARG A 251 -5.61 -17.44 -3.55
CA ARG A 251 -5.05 -18.47 -2.67
C ARG A 251 -5.11 -19.81 -3.41
N PRO A 252 -4.08 -20.17 -4.18
CA PRO A 252 -4.17 -21.31 -5.08
C PRO A 252 -4.23 -22.61 -4.27
N GLY A 253 -5.27 -23.41 -4.55
CA GLY A 253 -5.42 -24.75 -3.99
C GLY A 253 -4.29 -25.69 -4.41
N PRO A 254 -4.14 -26.86 -3.76
CA PRO A 254 -3.11 -27.83 -4.11
C PRO A 254 -3.26 -28.27 -5.57
N ALA A 255 -2.13 -28.39 -6.27
CA ALA A 255 -2.09 -28.83 -7.66
C ALA A 255 -2.79 -30.19 -7.83
N ARG A 256 -3.59 -30.34 -8.89
CA ARG A 256 -4.25 -31.62 -9.24
C ARG A 256 -3.30 -32.64 -9.88
N GLY A 257 -2.06 -32.23 -10.15
CA GLY A 257 -0.99 -33.06 -10.69
C GLY A 257 0.31 -32.92 -9.87
N SER A 258 1.40 -33.49 -10.35
CA SER A 258 2.70 -33.50 -9.65
C SER A 258 3.49 -32.18 -9.77
N GLN A 259 3.03 -31.23 -10.57
CA GLN A 259 3.70 -29.94 -10.78
C GLN A 259 2.74 -28.76 -10.63
N TRP A 260 3.31 -27.65 -10.14
CA TRP A 260 2.71 -26.33 -10.16
C TRP A 260 3.04 -25.59 -11.46
N LEU A 261 2.22 -24.61 -11.83
CA LEU A 261 2.48 -23.65 -12.89
C LEU A 261 2.71 -22.26 -12.28
N ARG A 262 3.87 -21.64 -12.56
CA ARG A 262 4.25 -20.36 -11.95
C ARG A 262 4.00 -19.20 -12.91
N VAL A 263 3.18 -18.24 -12.52
CA VAL A 263 2.80 -17.09 -13.34
C VAL A 263 3.35 -15.81 -12.72
N ALA A 264 4.19 -15.08 -13.44
CA ALA A 264 4.69 -13.78 -13.02
C ALA A 264 3.98 -12.67 -13.78
N VAL A 265 3.14 -11.93 -13.08
CA VAL A 265 2.45 -10.74 -13.59
C VAL A 265 3.35 -9.54 -13.34
N VAL A 266 3.73 -8.80 -14.37
CA VAL A 266 4.57 -7.63 -14.19
C VAL A 266 3.79 -6.53 -13.47
N ARG A 267 4.28 -6.10 -12.32
CA ARG A 267 3.67 -5.07 -11.48
C ARG A 267 3.92 -3.69 -12.09
N LEU A 268 3.16 -3.36 -13.13
CA LEU A 268 3.19 -2.06 -13.79
C LEU A 268 2.76 -0.92 -12.81
N PRO A 269 3.36 0.28 -12.89
CA PRO A 269 3.00 1.40 -12.01
C PRO A 269 1.53 1.84 -12.12
N ARG A 270 0.93 1.76 -13.32
CA ARG A 270 -0.44 2.21 -13.61
C ARG A 270 -1.30 1.05 -14.12
N ILE A 271 -1.07 -0.12 -13.53
CA ILE A 271 -1.82 -1.37 -13.78
C ILE A 271 -3.34 -1.12 -13.73
N SER A 272 -4.06 -1.71 -14.69
CA SER A 272 -5.51 -1.61 -14.83
C SER A 272 -6.12 -2.96 -15.19
N ASN A 273 -7.37 -3.18 -14.76
CA ASN A 273 -8.23 -4.30 -15.16
C ASN A 273 -7.57 -5.68 -15.01
N ALA A 274 -6.75 -5.89 -13.98
CA ALA A 274 -6.01 -7.14 -13.76
C ALA A 274 -6.88 -8.31 -13.24
N THR A 275 -8.19 -8.27 -13.49
CA THR A 275 -9.17 -9.28 -13.04
C THR A 275 -8.94 -10.63 -13.72
N ASP A 276 -8.42 -10.61 -14.96
CA ASP A 276 -8.02 -11.81 -15.69
C ASP A 276 -6.92 -12.62 -14.97
N VAL A 277 -5.97 -11.96 -14.28
CA VAL A 277 -4.94 -12.68 -13.52
C VAL A 277 -5.40 -13.11 -12.13
N GLU A 278 -6.38 -12.43 -11.53
CA GLU A 278 -7.10 -12.96 -10.36
C GLU A 278 -7.89 -14.23 -10.74
N ALA A 279 -8.49 -14.28 -11.95
CA ALA A 279 -9.13 -15.48 -12.48
C ALA A 279 -8.13 -16.64 -12.74
N LEU A 280 -6.89 -16.35 -13.16
CA LEU A 280 -5.82 -17.36 -13.18
C LEU A 280 -5.43 -17.84 -11.76
N ALA A 281 -5.46 -16.94 -10.78
CA ALA A 281 -5.05 -17.23 -9.39
C ALA A 281 -6.07 -18.08 -8.59
N ALA A 282 -7.30 -18.20 -9.10
CA ALA A 282 -8.33 -19.10 -8.57
C ALA A 282 -8.12 -20.58 -8.96
N GLU A 283 -7.21 -20.87 -9.90
CA GLU A 283 -7.01 -22.23 -10.42
C GLU A 283 -6.01 -23.04 -9.55
N PRO A 284 -6.39 -24.22 -9.00
CA PRO A 284 -5.52 -25.03 -8.15
C PRO A 284 -4.21 -25.44 -8.85
N GLY A 285 -3.08 -25.24 -8.16
CA GLY A 285 -1.75 -25.47 -8.71
C GLY A 285 -1.17 -24.33 -9.56
N VAL A 286 -1.88 -23.21 -9.73
CA VAL A 286 -1.37 -22.03 -10.45
C VAL A 286 -0.92 -20.95 -9.45
N SER A 287 0.38 -20.71 -9.36
CA SER A 287 0.98 -19.72 -8.45
C SER A 287 1.16 -18.39 -9.18
N VAL A 288 0.22 -17.45 -8.98
CA VAL A 288 0.24 -16.11 -9.62
C VAL A 288 0.88 -15.09 -8.68
N ARG A 289 2.00 -14.49 -9.09
CA ARG A 289 2.72 -13.45 -8.33
C ARG A 289 2.84 -12.15 -9.12
N LEU A 290 2.54 -11.02 -8.47
CA LEU A 290 2.87 -9.69 -8.96
C LEU A 290 4.34 -9.38 -8.66
N THR A 291 5.10 -8.97 -9.67
CA THR A 291 6.55 -8.74 -9.53
C THR A 291 7.09 -7.59 -10.37
N ALA A 292 8.04 -6.83 -9.82
CA ALA A 292 8.94 -5.94 -10.55
C ALA A 292 10.40 -6.44 -10.56
N SER A 293 10.61 -7.76 -10.42
CA SER A 293 11.90 -8.44 -10.33
C SER A 293 12.24 -9.26 -11.58
N ALA A 294 13.36 -8.92 -12.24
CA ALA A 294 13.90 -9.65 -13.38
C ALA A 294 14.16 -11.15 -13.10
N VAL A 295 14.52 -11.49 -11.85
CA VAL A 295 14.81 -12.88 -11.45
C VAL A 295 13.53 -13.72 -11.43
N GLU A 296 12.41 -13.14 -10.98
CA GLU A 296 11.13 -13.85 -10.93
C GLU A 296 10.51 -14.01 -12.33
N LEU A 297 10.74 -13.06 -13.25
CA LEU A 297 10.37 -13.20 -14.67
C LEU A 297 11.17 -14.29 -15.39
N ALA A 298 12.44 -14.46 -15.04
CA ALA A 298 13.27 -15.56 -15.57
C ALA A 298 12.78 -16.93 -15.05
N ASP A 299 12.45 -17.01 -13.76
CA ASP A 299 11.98 -18.26 -13.13
C ASP A 299 10.54 -18.64 -13.56
N ALA A 300 9.65 -17.66 -13.79
CA ALA A 300 8.26 -17.87 -14.19
C ALA A 300 8.08 -18.90 -15.31
N ASP A 301 6.96 -19.62 -15.34
CA ASP A 301 6.54 -20.52 -16.42
C ASP A 301 5.59 -19.83 -17.42
N LEU A 302 4.98 -18.70 -17.00
CA LEU A 302 4.25 -17.74 -17.84
C LEU A 302 4.56 -16.32 -17.35
N ILE A 303 4.95 -15.42 -18.23
CA ILE A 303 4.95 -13.97 -17.96
C ILE A 303 3.63 -13.36 -18.42
N VAL A 304 3.05 -12.47 -17.61
CA VAL A 304 1.89 -11.65 -18.00
C VAL A 304 2.23 -10.17 -17.93
N LEU A 305 2.00 -9.44 -19.02
CA LEU A 305 1.87 -7.99 -19.04
C LEU A 305 0.39 -7.64 -18.89
N PRO A 306 -0.05 -7.10 -17.73
CA PRO A 306 -1.45 -6.76 -17.50
C PRO A 306 -1.85 -5.46 -18.25
N GLY A 307 -3.11 -5.06 -18.10
CA GLY A 307 -3.56 -3.75 -18.57
C GLY A 307 -2.79 -2.60 -17.90
N SER A 308 -2.69 -1.47 -18.60
CA SER A 308 -2.18 -0.20 -18.07
C SER A 308 -3.13 0.94 -18.45
N LYS A 309 -3.17 2.01 -17.65
CA LYS A 309 -3.83 3.28 -18.00
C LYS A 309 -2.88 4.32 -18.64
N ALA A 310 -1.61 3.98 -18.86
CA ALA A 310 -0.69 4.81 -19.64
C ALA A 310 0.38 3.93 -20.32
N THR A 311 -0.02 3.24 -21.40
CA THR A 311 0.77 2.19 -22.06
C THR A 311 2.22 2.62 -22.36
N VAL A 312 2.46 3.80 -22.93
CA VAL A 312 3.81 4.29 -23.25
C VAL A 312 4.64 4.55 -21.99
N ALA A 313 4.06 5.22 -20.98
CA ALA A 313 4.78 5.58 -19.75
C ALA A 313 5.10 4.36 -18.86
N ASP A 314 4.31 3.30 -18.93
CA ASP A 314 4.61 2.03 -18.25
C ASP A 314 5.58 1.15 -19.09
N LEU A 315 5.55 1.22 -20.43
CA LEU A 315 6.55 0.59 -21.30
C LEU A 315 7.96 1.18 -21.07
N ASP A 316 8.06 2.51 -20.96
CA ASP A 316 9.33 3.14 -20.61
C ASP A 316 9.77 2.82 -19.18
N TRP A 317 8.84 2.59 -18.25
CA TRP A 317 9.18 2.06 -16.93
C TRP A 317 9.78 0.64 -17.01
N LEU A 318 9.27 -0.26 -17.88
CA LEU A 318 9.88 -1.58 -18.11
C LEU A 318 11.33 -1.46 -18.60
N ARG A 319 11.60 -0.50 -19.50
CA ARG A 319 12.94 -0.19 -20.02
C ARG A 319 13.87 0.30 -18.90
N HIS A 320 13.46 1.33 -18.17
CA HIS A 320 14.25 1.91 -17.06
C HIS A 320 14.48 0.92 -15.90
N ARG A 321 13.65 -0.11 -15.75
CA ARG A 321 13.79 -1.17 -14.74
C ARG A 321 14.57 -2.40 -15.23
N GLY A 322 15.00 -2.46 -16.49
CA GLY A 322 15.72 -3.61 -17.06
C GLY A 322 14.87 -4.89 -17.11
N LEU A 323 13.55 -4.76 -17.29
CA LEU A 323 12.63 -5.90 -17.35
C LEU A 323 12.38 -6.38 -18.79
N VAL A 324 12.71 -5.55 -19.79
CA VAL A 324 12.54 -5.85 -21.22
C VAL A 324 13.36 -7.06 -21.66
N GLU A 325 14.63 -7.12 -21.27
CA GLU A 325 15.56 -8.19 -21.64
C GLU A 325 15.16 -9.55 -21.04
N PRO A 326 14.78 -9.67 -19.75
CA PRO A 326 14.14 -10.88 -19.20
C PRO A 326 12.91 -11.35 -19.99
N ILE A 327 11.99 -10.44 -20.35
CA ILE A 327 10.76 -10.80 -21.09
C ILE A 327 11.12 -11.30 -22.50
N ARG A 328 12.02 -10.60 -23.20
CA ARG A 328 12.50 -11.00 -24.54
C ARG A 328 13.25 -12.34 -24.50
N ALA A 329 14.09 -12.58 -23.49
CA ALA A 329 14.80 -13.85 -23.33
C ALA A 329 13.85 -15.02 -23.01
N HIS A 330 12.82 -14.78 -22.19
CA HIS A 330 11.77 -15.76 -21.89
C HIS A 330 11.00 -16.15 -23.17
N ALA A 331 10.55 -15.16 -23.96
CA ALA A 331 9.88 -15.40 -25.24
C ALA A 331 10.78 -16.10 -26.27
N ALA A 332 12.06 -15.69 -26.37
CA ALA A 332 13.04 -16.29 -27.28
C ALA A 332 13.39 -17.74 -26.92
N ALA A 333 13.25 -18.14 -25.65
CA ALA A 333 13.33 -19.53 -25.20
C ALA A 333 12.05 -20.35 -25.54
N GLY A 334 11.10 -19.78 -26.28
CA GLY A 334 9.83 -20.43 -26.65
C GLY A 334 8.82 -20.55 -25.51
N ARG A 335 9.05 -19.85 -24.38
CA ARG A 335 8.21 -19.96 -23.17
C ARG A 335 7.05 -18.94 -23.19
N PRO A 336 5.90 -19.25 -22.56
CA PRO A 336 4.69 -18.43 -22.63
C PRO A 336 4.82 -16.97 -22.15
N VAL A 337 4.37 -16.04 -22.99
CA VAL A 337 4.14 -14.63 -22.62
C VAL A 337 2.74 -14.20 -23.03
N LEU A 338 1.98 -13.59 -22.12
CA LEU A 338 0.64 -13.06 -22.34
C LEU A 338 0.61 -11.54 -22.15
N GLY A 339 0.04 -10.81 -23.11
CA GLY A 339 -0.30 -9.39 -22.97
C GLY A 339 -1.80 -9.16 -22.88
N LEU A 340 -2.25 -8.30 -21.98
CA LEU A 340 -3.66 -7.92 -21.81
C LEU A 340 -3.82 -6.41 -22.02
N CYS A 341 -4.63 -6.00 -23.01
CA CYS A 341 -4.91 -4.61 -23.36
C CYS A 341 -3.62 -3.76 -23.47
N GLY A 342 -3.32 -2.87 -22.52
CA GLY A 342 -2.05 -2.13 -22.49
C GLY A 342 -0.82 -3.03 -22.59
N GLY A 343 -0.81 -4.18 -21.90
CA GLY A 343 0.25 -5.18 -22.00
C GLY A 343 0.30 -5.91 -23.35
N TYR A 344 -0.83 -6.08 -24.04
CA TYR A 344 -0.84 -6.58 -25.43
C TYR A 344 -0.22 -5.54 -26.37
N GLN A 345 -0.57 -4.28 -26.20
CA GLN A 345 -0.04 -3.17 -26.99
C GLN A 345 1.49 -3.04 -26.82
N MET A 346 2.01 -3.21 -25.61
CA MET A 346 3.45 -3.27 -25.32
C MET A 346 4.17 -4.38 -26.10
N LEU A 347 3.56 -5.55 -26.30
CA LEU A 347 4.18 -6.67 -27.03
C LEU A 347 4.34 -6.39 -28.54
N GLY A 348 3.62 -5.42 -29.09
CA GLY A 348 3.67 -5.04 -30.50
C GLY A 348 5.04 -4.52 -30.97
N ALA A 349 5.14 -4.27 -32.27
CA ALA A 349 6.30 -3.67 -32.91
C ALA A 349 6.37 -2.16 -32.63
N THR A 350 5.25 -1.44 -32.76
CA THR A 350 5.16 0.01 -32.58
C THR A 350 3.84 0.44 -31.93
N ILE A 351 3.86 1.62 -31.31
CA ILE A 351 2.69 2.28 -30.72
C ILE A 351 2.71 3.76 -31.14
N ASP A 352 1.72 4.20 -31.91
CA ASP A 352 1.44 5.61 -32.19
C ASP A 352 0.40 6.12 -31.18
N ASP A 353 0.85 6.87 -30.17
CA ASP A 353 0.01 7.42 -29.11
C ASP A 353 0.07 8.96 -29.03
N PRO A 354 -0.75 9.66 -29.84
CA PRO A 354 -1.01 11.08 -29.71
C PRO A 354 -2.12 11.41 -28.69
N VAL A 355 -2.67 10.43 -27.95
CA VAL A 355 -3.92 10.59 -27.18
C VAL A 355 -3.70 10.54 -25.66
N GLU A 356 -3.01 9.52 -25.14
CA GLU A 356 -2.80 9.36 -23.69
C GLU A 356 -1.44 9.92 -23.23
N SER A 357 -0.35 9.59 -23.94
CA SER A 357 1.00 10.09 -23.64
C SER A 357 1.41 11.31 -24.47
N GLY A 358 0.80 11.50 -25.66
CA GLY A 358 1.15 12.57 -26.59
C GLY A 358 2.56 12.46 -27.19
N GLN A 359 3.23 11.31 -27.04
CA GLN A 359 4.58 11.09 -27.58
C GLN A 359 4.59 10.74 -29.08
N GLY A 360 3.43 10.38 -29.65
CA GLY A 360 3.32 9.92 -31.03
C GLY A 360 3.90 8.50 -31.19
N LEU A 361 4.66 8.26 -32.25
CA LEU A 361 5.22 6.95 -32.57
C LEU A 361 6.40 6.57 -31.68
N VAL A 362 6.23 5.50 -30.90
CA VAL A 362 7.29 4.82 -30.14
C VAL A 362 7.43 3.35 -30.56
N GLU A 363 8.64 2.80 -30.43
CA GLU A 363 8.87 1.36 -30.52
C GLU A 363 8.14 0.61 -29.39
N GLY A 364 7.70 -0.62 -29.65
CA GLY A 364 7.17 -1.55 -28.66
C GLY A 364 8.24 -2.45 -28.04
N LEU A 365 7.86 -3.69 -27.70
CA LEU A 365 8.78 -4.77 -27.33
C LEU A 365 9.19 -5.65 -28.53
N GLY A 366 8.45 -5.60 -29.64
CA GLY A 366 8.77 -6.34 -30.88
C GLY A 366 8.57 -7.85 -30.80
N LEU A 367 7.64 -8.32 -29.95
CA LEU A 367 7.36 -9.74 -29.72
C LEU A 367 6.14 -10.25 -30.50
N LEU A 368 5.25 -9.36 -30.95
CA LEU A 368 4.12 -9.63 -31.84
C LEU A 368 4.16 -8.70 -33.06
N PRO A 369 3.79 -9.15 -34.27
CA PRO A 369 3.72 -8.33 -35.49
C PRO A 369 2.46 -7.46 -35.48
N VAL A 370 2.38 -6.57 -34.50
CA VAL A 370 1.23 -5.70 -34.21
C VAL A 370 1.68 -4.25 -34.20
N GLN A 371 0.97 -3.39 -34.89
CA GLN A 371 1.14 -1.93 -34.82
C GLN A 371 -0.07 -1.36 -34.11
N VAL A 372 0.14 -0.57 -33.06
CA VAL A 372 -0.95 0.02 -32.28
C VAL A 372 -1.07 1.49 -32.61
N ARG A 373 -2.29 1.98 -32.87
CA ARG A 373 -2.58 3.41 -32.98
C ARG A 373 -3.69 3.80 -32.01
N PHE A 374 -3.45 4.80 -31.16
CA PHE A 374 -4.48 5.31 -30.26
C PHE A 374 -5.43 6.25 -31.01
N ALA A 375 -6.73 5.98 -30.89
CA ALA A 375 -7.79 6.83 -31.39
C ALA A 375 -8.39 7.67 -30.25
N ALA A 376 -8.91 8.85 -30.57
CA ALA A 376 -9.63 9.68 -29.60
C ALA A 376 -10.84 8.93 -29.03
N ASP A 377 -11.60 8.24 -29.90
CA ASP A 377 -12.74 7.43 -29.50
C ASP A 377 -12.30 6.20 -28.71
N LYS A 378 -12.78 6.08 -27.48
CA LYS A 378 -12.60 4.88 -26.65
C LYS A 378 -13.54 3.79 -27.15
N ARG A 379 -13.06 2.56 -27.31
CA ARG A 379 -13.97 1.41 -27.41
C ARG A 379 -14.38 0.97 -26.01
N LEU A 380 -15.68 0.82 -25.84
CA LEU A 380 -16.35 0.26 -24.67
C LEU A 380 -17.41 -0.70 -25.22
N ALA A 381 -17.18 -2.02 -25.10
CA ALA A 381 -18.10 -3.03 -25.63
C ALA A 381 -18.02 -4.31 -24.81
N ARG A 382 -19.16 -5.01 -24.63
CA ARG A 382 -19.18 -6.43 -24.24
C ARG A 382 -19.05 -7.28 -25.51
N VAL A 383 -18.20 -8.30 -25.46
CA VAL A 383 -17.75 -9.06 -26.63
C VAL A 383 -17.76 -10.56 -26.36
N ALA A 384 -17.93 -11.35 -27.42
CA ALA A 384 -17.97 -12.80 -27.39
C ALA A 384 -17.39 -13.40 -28.66
N GLY A 385 -16.85 -14.61 -28.56
CA GLY A 385 -16.15 -15.27 -29.65
C GLY A 385 -15.71 -16.69 -29.31
N THR A 386 -14.77 -17.21 -30.09
CA THR A 386 -14.12 -18.52 -29.89
C THR A 386 -12.59 -18.36 -29.91
N ALA A 387 -11.92 -18.94 -28.92
CA ALA A 387 -10.46 -18.94 -28.80
C ALA A 387 -9.98 -20.32 -28.33
N LEU A 388 -8.89 -20.84 -28.93
CA LEU A 388 -8.41 -22.21 -28.70
C LEU A 388 -9.49 -23.31 -28.87
N GLY A 389 -10.49 -23.06 -29.74
CA GLY A 389 -11.64 -23.95 -29.94
C GLY A 389 -12.68 -23.93 -28.81
N ARG A 390 -12.64 -22.94 -27.91
CA ARG A 390 -13.55 -22.78 -26.76
C ARG A 390 -14.30 -21.44 -26.82
N PRO A 391 -15.55 -21.37 -26.34
CA PRO A 391 -16.25 -20.10 -26.19
C PRO A 391 -15.48 -19.18 -25.23
N VAL A 392 -15.37 -17.90 -25.60
CA VAL A 392 -14.78 -16.84 -24.77
C VAL A 392 -15.69 -15.60 -24.81
N HIS A 393 -15.78 -14.91 -23.68
CA HIS A 393 -16.54 -13.68 -23.52
C HIS A 393 -15.74 -12.69 -22.68
N GLY A 394 -15.98 -11.40 -22.87
CA GLY A 394 -15.22 -10.35 -22.16
C GLY A 394 -15.71 -8.96 -22.51
N TYR A 395 -14.82 -7.97 -22.35
CA TYR A 395 -15.09 -6.58 -22.71
C TYR A 395 -13.86 -5.85 -23.27
N GLU A 396 -14.09 -4.98 -24.25
CA GLU A 396 -13.12 -4.00 -24.77
C GLU A 396 -13.24 -2.69 -23.98
N ILE A 397 -12.11 -2.12 -23.55
CA ILE A 397 -12.05 -0.85 -22.80
C ILE A 397 -10.75 -0.08 -23.12
N HIS A 398 -10.58 0.40 -24.37
CA HIS A 398 -9.31 0.95 -24.86
C HIS A 398 -9.40 1.98 -26.00
N HIS A 399 -8.41 2.88 -26.03
CA HIS A 399 -8.17 3.84 -27.13
C HIS A 399 -7.34 3.25 -28.27
N GLY A 400 -6.39 2.35 -27.97
CA GLY A 400 -5.56 1.67 -28.96
C GLY A 400 -6.38 0.89 -29.99
N ARG A 401 -5.90 0.84 -31.23
CA ARG A 401 -6.36 -0.02 -32.32
C ARG A 401 -5.15 -0.82 -32.79
N ALA A 402 -5.23 -2.14 -32.75
CA ALA A 402 -4.20 -3.00 -33.31
C ALA A 402 -4.48 -3.21 -34.80
N ASP A 403 -3.54 -2.81 -35.66
CA ASP A 403 -3.34 -3.43 -36.95
C ASP A 403 -2.40 -4.64 -36.76
N VAL A 404 -2.73 -5.78 -37.33
CA VAL A 404 -2.05 -7.06 -37.07
C VAL A 404 -1.62 -7.68 -38.38
N GLY A 405 -0.29 -7.87 -38.52
CA GLY A 405 0.33 -8.56 -39.64
C GLY A 405 0.11 -10.07 -39.56
N TYR A 406 -1.15 -10.53 -39.67
CA TYR A 406 -1.50 -11.94 -39.72
C TYR A 406 -0.82 -12.64 -40.91
N GLY A 407 -0.38 -13.88 -40.71
CA GLY A 407 0.37 -14.64 -41.70
C GLY A 407 0.81 -16.00 -41.20
N ALA A 408 1.81 -16.60 -41.85
CA ALA A 408 2.24 -17.98 -41.58
C ALA A 408 2.77 -18.23 -40.15
N THR A 409 3.20 -17.18 -39.44
CA THR A 409 3.74 -17.25 -38.07
C THR A 409 2.84 -16.61 -37.01
N ALA A 410 1.82 -15.85 -37.41
CA ALA A 410 1.00 -15.04 -36.53
C ALA A 410 -0.49 -15.12 -36.89
N THR A 411 -1.31 -15.58 -35.95
CA THR A 411 -2.77 -15.75 -36.12
C THR A 411 -3.54 -14.88 -35.13
N PRO A 412 -4.85 -14.68 -35.32
CA PRO A 412 -5.71 -14.21 -34.23
C PRO A 412 -5.57 -15.12 -33.00
N LEU A 413 -5.77 -14.55 -31.81
CA LEU A 413 -5.94 -15.33 -30.58
C LEU A 413 -7.41 -15.73 -30.41
N ILE A 414 -8.31 -14.81 -30.78
CA ILE A 414 -9.75 -14.93 -30.69
C ILE A 414 -10.34 -14.69 -32.08
N LEU A 415 -11.41 -15.42 -32.43
CA LEU A 415 -12.33 -15.06 -33.50
C LEU A 415 -13.63 -14.58 -32.85
N ASP A 416 -14.09 -13.38 -33.15
CA ASP A 416 -15.35 -12.86 -32.58
C ASP A 416 -16.59 -13.54 -33.21
N THR A 417 -17.79 -13.16 -32.76
CA THR A 417 -19.06 -13.70 -33.31
C THR A 417 -19.33 -13.33 -34.78
N SER A 418 -18.60 -12.38 -35.37
CA SER A 418 -18.62 -12.08 -36.81
C SER A 418 -17.59 -12.88 -37.61
N GLY A 419 -16.66 -13.56 -36.92
CA GLY A 419 -15.50 -14.24 -37.51
C GLY A 419 -14.29 -13.33 -37.72
N ALA A 420 -14.32 -12.09 -37.22
CA ALA A 420 -13.17 -11.19 -37.26
C ALA A 420 -12.12 -11.60 -36.22
N GLY A 421 -10.84 -11.47 -36.60
CA GLY A 421 -9.72 -11.86 -35.74
C GLY A 421 -9.31 -10.78 -34.75
N GLU A 422 -9.37 -11.10 -33.45
CA GLU A 422 -8.85 -10.26 -32.37
C GLU A 422 -7.59 -10.85 -31.74
N GLY A 423 -6.74 -9.96 -31.25
CA GLY A 423 -5.51 -10.30 -30.56
C GLY A 423 -4.44 -10.79 -31.52
N CYS A 424 -3.38 -11.36 -30.98
CA CYS A 424 -2.37 -12.02 -31.78
C CYS A 424 -1.73 -13.17 -31.01
N ARG A 425 -1.51 -14.29 -31.69
CA ARG A 425 -0.68 -15.40 -31.24
C ARG A 425 0.49 -15.55 -32.22
N SER A 426 1.71 -15.45 -31.71
CA SER A 426 2.95 -15.75 -32.43
C SER A 426 3.75 -16.78 -31.63
N GLY A 427 3.70 -18.05 -32.05
CA GLY A 427 4.32 -19.17 -31.33
C GLY A 427 3.77 -19.34 -29.90
N ALA A 428 4.56 -18.92 -28.91
CA ALA A 428 4.26 -18.92 -27.48
C ALA A 428 3.97 -17.52 -26.89
N VAL A 429 4.01 -16.47 -27.72
CA VAL A 429 3.58 -15.12 -27.34
C VAL A 429 2.11 -14.94 -27.72
N PHE A 430 1.32 -14.46 -26.78
CA PHE A 430 -0.13 -14.27 -26.88
C PHE A 430 -0.49 -12.84 -26.47
N GLY A 431 -1.53 -12.26 -27.06
CA GLY A 431 -2.15 -11.05 -26.52
C GLY A 431 -3.53 -10.76 -27.09
N THR A 432 -4.31 -9.98 -26.35
CA THR A 432 -5.69 -9.59 -26.63
C THR A 432 -6.02 -8.26 -25.95
N HIS A 433 -6.94 -7.48 -26.49
CA HIS A 433 -7.55 -6.34 -25.80
C HIS A 433 -8.66 -6.72 -24.81
N TRP A 434 -9.20 -7.94 -24.91
CA TRP A 434 -10.39 -8.34 -24.14
C TRP A 434 -10.04 -8.61 -22.68
N HIS A 435 -10.73 -7.89 -21.79
CA HIS A 435 -10.71 -8.13 -20.35
C HIS A 435 -11.85 -9.04 -19.92
N GLY A 436 -11.66 -9.76 -18.82
CA GLY A 436 -12.59 -10.77 -18.32
C GLY A 436 -12.61 -12.06 -19.16
N ALA A 437 -11.78 -12.19 -20.19
CA ALA A 437 -11.69 -13.38 -21.03
C ALA A 437 -11.41 -14.64 -20.21
N PHE A 438 -10.60 -14.51 -19.14
CA PHE A 438 -10.20 -15.62 -18.27
C PHE A 438 -11.22 -15.97 -17.17
N ASP A 439 -12.29 -15.19 -17.04
CA ASP A 439 -13.45 -15.58 -16.23
C ASP A 439 -14.15 -16.81 -16.86
N GLY A 440 -14.15 -16.90 -18.20
CA GLY A 440 -14.67 -18.03 -18.97
C GLY A 440 -13.93 -19.35 -18.69
N ASN A 441 -14.57 -20.24 -17.93
CA ASN A 441 -13.96 -21.48 -17.43
C ASN A 441 -13.37 -22.39 -18.52
N GLU A 442 -14.04 -22.57 -19.67
CA GLU A 442 -13.49 -23.41 -20.76
C GLU A 442 -12.24 -22.81 -21.40
N PHE A 443 -12.26 -21.51 -21.73
CA PHE A 443 -11.12 -20.82 -22.33
C PHE A 443 -9.93 -20.76 -21.38
N ARG A 444 -10.14 -20.39 -20.10
CA ARG A 444 -9.08 -20.37 -19.08
C ARG A 444 -8.39 -21.73 -18.97
N ARG A 445 -9.16 -22.82 -18.89
CA ARG A 445 -8.61 -24.18 -18.77
C ARG A 445 -7.84 -24.62 -20.01
N ALA A 446 -8.34 -24.29 -21.21
CA ALA A 446 -7.64 -24.56 -22.46
C ALA A 446 -6.33 -23.77 -22.57
N PHE A 447 -6.34 -22.49 -22.21
CA PHE A 447 -5.15 -21.63 -22.20
C PHE A 447 -4.10 -22.12 -21.20
N LEU A 448 -4.49 -22.41 -19.95
CA LEU A 448 -3.57 -22.94 -18.93
C LEU A 448 -2.97 -24.29 -19.31
N THR A 449 -3.72 -25.14 -20.03
CA THR A 449 -3.21 -26.41 -20.58
C THR A 449 -2.16 -26.17 -21.67
N GLU A 450 -2.41 -25.23 -22.59
CA GLU A 450 -1.45 -24.87 -23.65
C GLU A 450 -0.20 -24.17 -23.09
N VAL A 451 -0.35 -23.30 -22.10
CA VAL A 451 0.76 -22.68 -21.35
C VAL A 451 1.60 -23.74 -20.66
N ALA A 452 0.98 -24.69 -19.95
CA ALA A 452 1.71 -25.78 -19.30
C ALA A 452 2.50 -26.63 -20.32
N ARG A 453 1.89 -26.96 -21.47
CA ARG A 453 2.56 -27.69 -22.56
C ARG A 453 3.77 -26.91 -23.12
N LEU A 454 3.61 -25.61 -23.37
CA LEU A 454 4.69 -24.75 -23.87
C LEU A 454 5.80 -24.52 -22.84
N ALA A 455 5.48 -24.54 -21.55
CA ALA A 455 6.43 -24.40 -20.44
C ALA A 455 7.12 -25.72 -20.02
N GLY A 456 6.82 -26.85 -20.66
CA GLY A 456 7.37 -28.17 -20.28
C GLY A 456 6.85 -28.70 -18.94
N ARG A 457 5.61 -28.35 -18.58
CA ARG A 457 4.94 -28.73 -17.32
C ARG A 457 4.03 -29.94 -17.48
N ASP A 458 4.59 -31.04 -18.00
CA ASP A 458 3.84 -32.29 -18.30
C ASP A 458 3.21 -32.95 -17.06
N GLY A 459 3.62 -32.56 -15.85
CA GLY A 459 3.02 -32.97 -14.57
C GLY A 459 1.91 -32.03 -14.05
N PHE A 460 1.70 -30.86 -14.64
CA PHE A 460 0.59 -29.96 -14.27
C PHE A 460 -0.73 -30.49 -14.79
N ARG A 461 -1.80 -30.40 -13.99
CA ARG A 461 -3.17 -30.75 -14.39
C ARG A 461 -4.09 -29.63 -13.94
N VAL A 462 -4.75 -28.99 -14.92
CA VAL A 462 -5.80 -28.00 -14.67
C VAL A 462 -7.02 -28.67 -14.04
N ALA A 463 -7.79 -27.94 -13.23
CA ALA A 463 -8.93 -28.52 -12.52
C ALA A 463 -10.18 -28.56 -13.43
N ALA A 464 -10.96 -29.65 -13.33
CA ALA A 464 -12.21 -29.79 -14.06
C ALA A 464 -13.39 -29.06 -13.37
N ASP A 465 -13.21 -28.68 -12.10
CA ASP A 465 -14.24 -28.19 -11.19
C ASP A 465 -14.10 -26.71 -10.80
N THR A 466 -12.99 -26.02 -11.11
CA THR A 466 -12.83 -24.59 -10.79
C THR A 466 -13.75 -23.71 -11.63
N ASP A 467 -14.72 -23.07 -10.99
CA ASP A 467 -15.67 -22.13 -11.60
C ASP A 467 -15.48 -20.72 -11.01
N VAL A 468 -14.86 -19.82 -11.79
CA VAL A 468 -14.51 -18.46 -11.34
C VAL A 468 -15.75 -17.57 -11.12
N PRO A 469 -16.73 -17.50 -12.04
CA PRO A 469 -18.02 -16.87 -11.78
C PRO A 469 -18.68 -17.36 -10.47
N ALA A 470 -18.75 -18.68 -10.25
CA ALA A 470 -19.36 -19.23 -9.03
C ALA A 470 -18.57 -18.88 -7.75
N LEU A 471 -17.24 -18.81 -7.81
CA LEU A 471 -16.41 -18.39 -6.68
C LEU A 471 -16.62 -16.91 -6.31
N ARG A 472 -16.83 -16.02 -7.29
CA ARG A 472 -17.16 -14.61 -7.01
C ARG A 472 -18.55 -14.45 -6.43
N GLU A 473 -19.52 -15.24 -6.89
CA GLU A 473 -20.89 -15.25 -6.39
C GLU A 473 -20.96 -15.79 -4.95
N ALA A 474 -20.28 -16.91 -4.67
CA ALA A 474 -20.13 -17.46 -3.32
C ALA A 474 -19.47 -16.46 -2.34
N SER A 475 -18.64 -15.55 -2.84
CA SER A 475 -17.97 -14.52 -2.05
C SER A 475 -18.85 -13.30 -1.77
N LEU A 476 -19.79 -12.97 -2.68
CA LEU A 476 -20.90 -12.05 -2.37
C LEU A 476 -21.84 -12.64 -1.33
N ASP A 477 -22.19 -13.92 -1.50
CA ASP A 477 -23.00 -14.66 -0.55
C ASP A 477 -22.36 -14.71 0.84
N ARG A 478 -21.05 -14.96 0.92
CA ARG A 478 -20.31 -14.92 2.19
C ARG A 478 -20.32 -13.54 2.85
N LEU A 479 -20.30 -12.45 2.07
CA LEU A 479 -20.48 -11.10 2.62
C LEU A 479 -21.90 -10.83 3.12
N GLY A 480 -22.92 -11.42 2.47
CA GLY A 480 -24.29 -11.45 2.99
C GLY A 480 -24.37 -12.19 4.33
N ASP A 481 -23.78 -13.38 4.42
CA ASP A 481 -23.70 -14.16 5.66
C ASP A 481 -22.99 -13.38 6.78
N LEU A 482 -21.88 -12.71 6.47
CA LEU A 482 -21.11 -11.94 7.46
C LEU A 482 -21.89 -10.74 8.01
N VAL A 483 -22.70 -10.10 7.18
CA VAL A 483 -23.63 -9.04 7.63
C VAL A 483 -24.74 -9.63 8.50
N GLU A 484 -25.36 -10.74 8.08
CA GLU A 484 -26.50 -11.36 8.78
C GLU A 484 -26.13 -11.93 10.16
N HIS A 485 -24.92 -12.48 10.32
CA HIS A 485 -24.49 -13.11 11.58
C HIS A 485 -23.76 -12.17 12.56
N HIS A 486 -23.24 -11.02 12.10
CA HIS A 486 -22.34 -10.19 12.93
C HIS A 486 -22.69 -8.70 13.02
N LEU A 487 -23.71 -8.22 12.28
CA LEU A 487 -24.27 -6.88 12.46
C LEU A 487 -25.70 -6.95 13.03
N ASP A 488 -26.11 -5.91 13.76
CA ASP A 488 -27.49 -5.73 14.18
C ASP A 488 -28.35 -5.33 12.98
N GLY A 489 -28.87 -6.35 12.28
CA GLY A 489 -29.78 -6.17 11.14
C GLY A 489 -31.05 -5.40 11.49
N ALA A 490 -31.54 -5.46 12.73
CA ALA A 490 -32.73 -4.73 13.15
C ALA A 490 -32.43 -3.23 13.33
N ALA A 491 -31.29 -2.89 13.95
CA ALA A 491 -30.81 -1.51 14.02
C ALA A 491 -30.49 -0.93 12.63
N LEU A 492 -29.91 -1.73 11.73
CA LEU A 492 -29.64 -1.32 10.33
C LEU A 492 -30.92 -1.08 9.53
N GLU A 493 -31.90 -1.99 9.58
CA GLU A 493 -33.19 -1.81 8.91
C GLU A 493 -33.97 -0.63 9.49
N HIS A 494 -33.93 -0.42 10.82
CA HIS A 494 -34.51 0.75 11.46
C HIS A 494 -33.83 2.06 10.99
N LEU A 495 -32.50 2.09 10.97
CA LEU A 495 -31.69 3.23 10.54
C LEU A 495 -31.93 3.62 9.07
N ILE A 496 -32.06 2.63 8.18
CA ILE A 496 -32.42 2.84 6.77
C ILE A 496 -33.81 3.49 6.66
N ALA A 497 -34.79 3.01 7.44
CA ALA A 497 -36.19 3.46 7.34
C ALA A 497 -36.50 4.80 8.03
N HIS A 498 -35.79 5.15 9.11
CA HIS A 498 -36.14 6.28 9.99
C HIS A 498 -35.04 7.35 10.08
N GLY A 499 -33.86 7.11 9.50
CA GLY A 499 -32.72 8.00 9.64
C GLY A 499 -32.05 7.93 11.02
N VAL A 500 -31.20 8.91 11.29
CA VAL A 500 -30.38 8.92 12.52
C VAL A 500 -31.21 9.28 13.75
N PRO A 501 -31.06 8.57 14.88
CA PRO A 501 -31.73 8.94 16.13
C PRO A 501 -31.45 10.39 16.55
N PRO A 502 -32.49 11.17 16.92
CA PRO A 502 -32.30 12.55 17.36
C PRO A 502 -31.61 12.61 18.74
N GLY A 503 -30.88 13.69 18.99
CA GLY A 503 -30.26 13.97 20.30
C GLY A 503 -28.87 13.37 20.52
N LEU A 504 -28.25 12.74 19.51
CA LEU A 504 -26.84 12.32 19.59
C LEU A 504 -25.93 13.51 19.93
N PRO A 505 -24.94 13.35 20.85
CA PRO A 505 -24.08 14.44 21.27
C PRO A 505 -23.13 14.89 20.15
N PHE A 506 -22.75 16.16 20.18
CA PHE A 506 -21.60 16.67 19.43
C PHE A 506 -20.31 16.36 20.18
N VAL A 507 -19.35 15.75 19.50
CA VAL A 507 -18.03 15.39 20.03
C VAL A 507 -17.01 16.39 19.50
N PRO A 508 -16.47 17.31 20.32
CA PRO A 508 -15.49 18.28 19.84
C PRO A 508 -14.10 17.65 19.64
N PRO A 509 -13.26 18.20 18.74
CA PRO A 509 -11.87 17.79 18.62
C PRO A 509 -11.06 18.29 19.82
N GLY A 510 -10.68 17.37 20.71
CA GLY A 510 -9.95 17.66 21.94
C GLY A 510 -9.87 16.45 22.86
N PRO A 511 -9.37 16.60 24.11
CA PRO A 511 -9.57 15.58 25.14
C PRO A 511 -11.07 15.41 25.40
N PRO A 512 -11.55 14.18 25.69
CA PRO A 512 -12.95 13.98 26.06
C PRO A 512 -13.26 14.76 27.35
N PRO A 513 -14.52 15.22 27.54
CA PRO A 513 -14.91 15.88 28.78
C PRO A 513 -14.64 14.94 29.96
N LEU A 514 -13.89 15.44 30.95
CA LEU A 514 -13.60 14.67 32.16
C LEU A 514 -14.92 14.24 32.83
N PRO A 515 -15.02 12.99 33.32
CA PRO A 515 -16.21 12.56 34.05
C PRO A 515 -16.44 13.48 35.27
N PRO A 516 -17.71 13.71 35.67
CA PRO A 516 -18.05 14.62 36.76
C PRO A 516 -17.24 14.27 38.02
N THR A 517 -16.62 15.29 38.61
CA THR A 517 -15.28 15.14 39.16
C THR A 517 -15.20 14.29 40.43
N ALA A 518 -14.32 13.28 40.38
CA ALA A 518 -13.60 12.87 41.58
C ALA A 518 -12.80 14.09 42.10
N ARG A 519 -12.84 14.34 43.42
CA ARG A 519 -12.24 15.54 44.03
C ARG A 519 -10.74 15.65 43.70
N PRO A 520 -10.21 16.87 43.47
CA PRO A 520 -8.79 17.06 43.25
C PRO A 520 -7.99 16.63 44.47
N VAL A 521 -7.03 15.74 44.27
CA VAL A 521 -6.00 15.40 45.26
C VAL A 521 -5.03 16.58 45.36
N PRO A 522 -4.67 17.05 46.57
CA PRO A 522 -3.72 18.15 46.72
C PRO A 522 -2.34 17.77 46.18
N PRO A 523 -1.55 18.74 45.66
CA PRO A 523 -0.24 18.46 45.07
C PRO A 523 0.73 17.91 46.12
N ALA A 524 1.47 16.86 45.74
CA ALA A 524 2.53 16.31 46.59
C ALA A 524 3.68 17.32 46.73
N THR A 525 4.14 17.53 47.97
CA THR A 525 5.31 18.37 48.27
C THR A 525 6.59 17.71 47.77
N ALA A 526 7.50 18.51 47.20
CA ALA A 526 8.79 18.04 46.72
C ALA A 526 9.67 17.47 47.86
N PRO A 527 10.52 16.46 47.59
CA PRO A 527 11.46 15.94 48.59
C PRO A 527 12.58 16.96 48.87
N THR A 528 12.80 17.28 50.14
CA THR A 528 13.97 18.04 50.60
C THR A 528 15.20 17.15 50.72
N ASP A 529 16.37 17.76 50.55
CA ASP A 529 17.68 17.08 50.45
C ASP A 529 18.17 16.51 51.79
N LEU A 530 19.08 15.52 51.73
CA LEU A 530 19.55 14.74 52.88
C LEU A 530 20.83 15.32 53.51
N THR A 531 20.71 15.95 54.68
CA THR A 531 21.84 16.18 55.59
C THR A 531 21.45 16.02 57.07
N GLU A 532 21.68 14.83 57.65
CA GLU A 532 21.86 14.71 59.10
C GLU A 532 23.29 15.08 59.50
N PRO A 533 23.45 15.67 60.69
CA PRO A 533 24.40 15.06 61.63
C PRO A 533 23.84 14.96 63.07
N LEU A 534 23.85 13.73 63.60
CA LEU A 534 23.97 13.33 65.02
C LEU A 534 23.32 14.22 66.11
N ALA A 535 22.25 13.71 66.70
CA ALA A 535 21.60 14.25 67.91
C ALA A 535 22.52 14.24 69.16
N PRO A 536 22.16 14.99 70.23
CA PRO A 536 21.40 14.31 71.29
C PRO A 536 20.36 15.15 72.07
N ALA A 537 19.52 14.43 72.84
CA ALA A 537 18.93 14.81 74.15
C ALA A 537 17.80 15.88 74.26
N SER A 538 16.55 15.37 74.23
CA SER A 538 15.49 15.57 75.25
C SER A 538 15.12 16.97 75.79
N GLY A 539 13.86 17.39 75.57
CA GLY A 539 13.17 18.46 76.31
C GLY A 539 11.65 18.52 75.97
N PRO A 540 10.72 18.80 76.91
CA PRO A 540 9.26 18.74 76.68
C PRO A 540 8.64 20.18 76.54
N PRO A 541 7.30 20.45 76.53
CA PRO A 541 6.72 21.10 75.35
C PRO A 541 5.85 22.37 75.59
N ALA A 542 5.55 23.08 74.48
CA ALA A 542 4.46 24.09 74.34
C ALA A 542 4.61 25.40 75.17
N PRO A 543 3.78 26.45 74.96
CA PRO A 543 2.70 26.63 73.97
C PRO A 543 2.88 27.85 73.03
N ALA A 544 1.87 28.10 72.19
CA ALA A 544 1.62 29.32 71.42
C ALA A 544 0.77 30.32 72.26
N PRO A 545 0.23 31.45 71.73
CA PRO A 545 0.41 32.09 70.42
C PRO A 545 0.74 33.61 70.52
N ASP A 546 0.77 34.35 69.40
CA ASP A 546 -0.23 35.41 69.12
C ASP A 546 0.03 36.18 67.81
N SER A 547 -1.00 36.92 67.37
CA SER A 547 -1.03 37.88 66.25
C SER A 547 -1.51 39.25 66.82
N PRO A 548 -1.84 40.33 66.07
CA PRO A 548 -1.80 40.56 64.61
C PRO A 548 -1.23 41.98 64.26
N SER A 549 -1.75 42.58 63.18
CA SER A 549 -1.79 44.02 62.83
C SER A 549 -0.61 44.67 62.05
N GLY A 550 -0.98 45.41 61.00
CA GLY A 550 -0.23 46.53 60.39
C GLY A 550 -0.98 47.85 60.68
N PRO A 551 -1.17 48.80 59.73
CA PRO A 551 -0.68 48.90 58.34
C PRO A 551 -0.13 50.33 58.02
N ASP A 552 -0.37 50.85 56.79
CA ASP A 552 -0.20 52.24 56.31
C ASP A 552 1.25 52.77 56.05
N ARG A 553 1.56 53.28 54.84
CA ARG A 553 1.67 54.71 54.38
C ARG A 553 2.93 55.47 54.89
N THR A 554 3.61 56.37 54.14
CA THR A 554 3.34 57.05 52.85
C THR A 554 4.65 57.56 52.17
N THR A 555 4.58 57.78 50.84
CA THR A 555 5.28 58.77 49.94
C THR A 555 6.18 59.90 50.50
N PRO A 556 6.95 60.66 49.67
CA PRO A 556 7.83 60.34 48.50
C PRO A 556 9.17 61.18 48.51
N GLY A 557 9.99 61.17 47.44
CA GLY A 557 10.90 62.34 47.15
C GLY A 557 12.34 62.12 46.64
N THR A 558 12.50 62.04 45.32
CA THR A 558 13.57 62.58 44.44
C THR A 558 14.80 63.35 44.99
N SER A 559 16.02 63.00 44.55
CA SER A 559 16.93 63.85 43.72
C SER A 559 18.30 63.16 43.42
N ALA A 560 19.08 63.71 42.46
CA ALA A 560 20.42 63.24 42.02
C ALA A 560 21.45 64.41 42.08
N PRO A 561 22.76 64.27 41.74
CA PRO A 561 23.20 64.27 40.32
C PRO A 561 24.59 63.65 39.95
N ALA A 562 24.91 63.65 38.64
CA ALA A 562 26.25 63.62 37.99
C ALA A 562 27.09 62.31 38.09
N THR A 563 28.09 62.01 37.23
CA THR A 563 28.78 62.76 36.12
C THR A 563 28.81 61.95 34.80
N ALA A 564 29.43 62.45 33.72
CA ALA A 564 29.44 61.80 32.39
C ALA A 564 30.70 62.04 31.53
N SER A 565 30.95 61.14 30.57
CA SER A 565 32.00 61.18 29.51
C SER A 565 31.72 60.09 28.45
N ALA A 566 32.66 59.72 27.57
CA ALA A 566 32.99 60.34 26.27
C ALA A 566 33.74 59.32 25.38
N SER A 567 33.74 59.32 24.03
CA SER A 567 32.97 60.01 22.97
C SER A 567 33.29 59.37 21.58
N ARG A 568 32.91 60.02 20.46
CA ARG A 568 33.20 59.72 19.01
C ARG A 568 32.24 58.76 18.27
N SER A 569 31.96 58.90 16.97
CA SER A 569 31.52 60.08 16.16
C SER A 569 31.36 59.74 14.66
N GLY A 570 30.28 60.19 14.01
CA GLY A 570 30.08 60.21 12.53
C GLY A 570 28.64 59.81 12.14
N SER A 571 27.75 60.71 11.70
CA SER A 571 27.67 61.44 10.40
C SER A 571 27.26 60.57 9.19
N ALA A 572 26.33 60.93 8.28
CA ALA A 572 25.11 61.78 8.24
C ALA A 572 24.80 62.09 6.75
N SER A 573 23.59 62.61 6.47
CA SER A 573 23.11 63.12 5.15
C SER A 573 22.73 62.02 4.12
N ARG A 574 21.90 62.15 3.07
CA ARG A 574 20.89 63.08 2.47
C ARG A 574 20.75 62.59 1.00
N SER A 575 19.76 62.88 0.14
CA SER A 575 18.39 63.43 0.23
C SER A 575 17.72 63.42 -1.17
N GLY A 576 16.39 63.32 -1.24
CA GLY A 576 15.58 63.61 -2.45
C GLY A 576 14.34 62.70 -2.52
N SER A 577 13.07 63.11 -2.60
CA SER A 577 12.34 64.28 -3.16
C SER A 577 12.27 64.33 -4.70
N GLY A 578 11.11 64.48 -5.36
CA GLY A 578 9.74 64.74 -4.87
C GLY A 578 8.66 63.90 -5.62
N SER A 579 7.40 63.95 -5.21
CA SER A 579 6.35 64.92 -5.64
C SER A 579 5.78 64.64 -7.04
N GLY A 580 4.46 64.49 -7.24
CA GLY A 580 3.35 64.52 -6.27
C GLY A 580 2.00 64.82 -6.95
N SER A 581 0.93 64.91 -6.14
CA SER A 581 -0.46 65.30 -6.51
C SER A 581 -1.22 64.42 -7.53
N GLY A 582 -2.52 64.15 -7.34
CA GLY A 582 -3.36 64.49 -6.18
C GLY A 582 -4.83 64.03 -6.31
N SER A 583 -5.54 64.08 -5.18
CA SER A 583 -6.99 64.36 -4.98
C SER A 583 -7.97 64.03 -6.13
N GLY A 584 -9.07 63.29 -5.92
CA GLY A 584 -9.96 63.23 -4.75
C GLY A 584 -11.42 63.42 -5.24
N SER A 585 -12.49 63.19 -4.48
CA SER A 585 -12.63 62.83 -3.06
C SER A 585 -14.06 62.36 -2.74
N GLY A 586 -14.23 61.48 -1.73
CA GLY A 586 -15.51 61.20 -1.05
C GLY A 586 -16.54 60.31 -1.79
N GLN A 587 -17.64 59.86 -1.16
CA GLN A 587 -17.87 59.51 0.26
C GLN A 587 -19.24 58.81 0.45
N ALA A 588 -19.26 57.61 1.05
CA ALA A 588 -20.37 57.01 1.84
C ALA A 588 -21.78 56.78 1.22
N SER A 589 -22.63 56.13 2.03
CA SER A 589 -24.01 55.60 1.79
C SER A 589 -24.15 54.53 0.69
N ASP A 590 -24.75 53.35 0.88
CA ASP A 590 -25.86 52.82 1.72
C ASP A 590 -27.24 52.78 1.03
N GLU A 591 -27.98 51.72 1.38
CA GLU A 591 -29.38 51.40 1.03
C GLU A 591 -29.74 51.18 -0.47
N ALA A 592 -30.90 50.60 -0.82
CA ALA A 592 -31.50 49.30 -0.46
C ALA A 592 -32.80 49.04 -1.27
N ALA A 593 -33.19 47.76 -1.40
CA ALA A 593 -34.56 47.24 -1.61
C ALA A 593 -35.32 47.45 -2.96
N GLY A 594 -36.07 46.39 -3.34
CA GLY A 594 -37.16 46.38 -4.36
C GLY A 594 -36.72 46.18 -5.82
N SER A 595 -37.56 45.67 -6.75
CA SER A 595 -38.87 44.95 -6.68
C SER A 595 -39.31 44.53 -8.10
N ALA A 596 -40.21 43.58 -8.39
CA ALA A 596 -40.66 42.35 -7.69
C ALA A 596 -41.54 41.49 -8.66
N SER A 597 -41.70 40.17 -8.39
CA SER A 597 -42.61 39.20 -9.07
C SER A 597 -42.35 38.87 -10.57
N GLY A 598 -42.76 37.71 -11.11
CA GLY A 598 -43.37 36.51 -10.50
C GLY A 598 -43.66 35.35 -11.48
N GLN A 599 -43.87 34.15 -10.91
CA GLN A 599 -44.73 32.98 -11.28
C GLN A 599 -45.24 32.73 -12.73
N ALA A 600 -45.49 31.49 -13.21
CA ALA A 600 -45.10 30.11 -12.83
C ALA A 600 -45.68 29.03 -13.82
N TRP A 601 -45.22 27.78 -13.70
CA TRP A 601 -45.84 26.48 -14.09
C TRP A 601 -45.79 25.90 -15.54
N ASP A 602 -45.25 24.66 -15.60
CA ASP A 602 -45.64 23.40 -16.31
C ASP A 602 -45.65 23.20 -17.85
N GLU A 603 -44.66 22.41 -18.31
CA GLU A 603 -44.73 21.01 -18.86
C GLU A 603 -46.06 20.35 -19.34
N PRO A 604 -46.04 19.20 -20.08
CA PRO A 604 -44.97 18.56 -20.90
C PRO A 604 -45.45 17.91 -22.25
N LEU A 605 -44.55 17.15 -22.90
CA LEU A 605 -44.71 15.96 -23.80
C LEU A 605 -44.15 16.10 -25.24
N GLY A 606 -43.49 15.05 -25.74
CA GLY A 606 -43.13 14.86 -27.16
C GLY A 606 -42.00 13.85 -27.42
N SER A 607 -42.20 12.85 -28.29
CA SER A 607 -41.27 11.74 -28.54
C SER A 607 -40.92 11.50 -30.02
N GLY A 608 -39.76 10.90 -30.29
CA GLY A 608 -39.32 10.36 -31.61
C GLY A 608 -37.82 10.60 -31.86
N ARG A 609 -36.91 9.63 -32.09
CA ARG A 609 -36.79 8.44 -32.98
C ARG A 609 -36.43 8.74 -34.45
N ALA A 610 -35.36 8.05 -34.90
CA ALA A 610 -34.85 7.90 -36.27
C ALA A 610 -34.24 9.19 -36.92
N SER A 611 -33.41 9.12 -37.97
CA SER A 611 -32.98 7.98 -38.81
C SER A 611 -31.51 8.09 -39.27
N ASP A 612 -31.06 7.07 -39.99
CA ASP A 612 -29.74 6.90 -40.62
C ASP A 612 -29.49 7.86 -41.81
N SER A 613 -28.20 8.06 -42.18
CA SER A 613 -27.77 8.17 -43.58
C SER A 613 -26.24 8.01 -43.77
N ASP A 614 -25.86 7.24 -44.79
CA ASP A 614 -24.49 6.90 -45.21
C ASP A 614 -23.62 8.02 -45.83
N HIS A 615 -22.35 7.65 -46.12
CA HIS A 615 -21.49 8.15 -47.22
C HIS A 615 -20.78 9.52 -47.04
N ALA A 616 -19.59 9.79 -47.61
CA ALA A 616 -18.65 8.94 -48.38
C ALA A 616 -17.19 9.47 -48.32
N SER A 617 -16.26 8.70 -48.88
CA SER A 617 -14.79 8.85 -48.83
C SER A 617 -14.18 9.97 -49.67
N ALA A 618 -12.98 10.42 -49.28
CA ALA A 618 -11.99 11.07 -50.17
C ALA A 618 -10.55 10.68 -49.76
N GLN A 619 -9.60 10.68 -50.72
CA GLN A 619 -8.19 10.27 -50.54
C GLN A 619 -7.20 11.36 -51.04
N VAL A 620 -5.88 11.06 -51.02
CA VAL A 620 -4.75 11.73 -51.73
C VAL A 620 -4.17 12.98 -51.03
N SER A 621 -2.86 13.23 -50.88
CA SER A 621 -1.64 12.37 -50.85
C SER A 621 -0.41 13.14 -50.31
N ALA A 622 0.34 12.50 -49.41
CA ALA A 622 1.82 12.35 -49.27
C ALA A 622 2.86 13.35 -49.85
N SER A 623 3.89 13.69 -49.03
CA SER A 623 5.29 14.08 -49.42
C SER A 623 6.26 14.17 -48.21
N ALA A 624 7.57 13.95 -48.41
CA ALA A 624 8.72 14.04 -47.44
C ALA A 624 10.07 14.07 -48.24
N PRO A 625 11.34 14.01 -47.71
CA PRO A 625 11.88 13.91 -46.31
C PRO A 625 13.17 14.79 -46.02
N THR A 626 14.07 14.36 -45.10
CA THR A 626 15.48 14.79 -44.76
C THR A 626 15.74 15.76 -43.57
N SER A 627 17.00 16.14 -43.24
CA SER A 627 17.95 15.54 -42.24
C SER A 627 19.35 16.25 -42.25
N ALA A 628 20.27 16.30 -41.26
CA ALA A 628 20.38 16.02 -39.80
C ALA A 628 21.80 16.46 -39.24
N SER A 629 22.16 16.20 -37.95
CA SER A 629 23.51 16.34 -37.29
C SER A 629 23.99 17.78 -36.91
N ALA A 630 25.00 18.10 -36.05
CA ALA A 630 25.84 17.44 -34.99
C ALA A 630 26.60 18.51 -34.09
N PRO A 631 27.32 18.16 -32.97
CA PRO A 631 27.84 19.11 -31.93
C PRO A 631 29.39 19.32 -31.88
N PRO A 632 29.96 20.13 -30.94
CA PRO A 632 31.10 19.71 -30.05
C PRO A 632 31.10 20.37 -28.59
N PRO A 633 32.19 20.55 -27.78
CA PRO A 633 32.36 19.82 -26.48
C PRO A 633 33.04 20.54 -25.24
N SER A 634 33.47 19.75 -24.22
CA SER A 634 34.45 20.03 -23.10
C SER A 634 33.93 20.75 -21.81
N ALA A 635 34.54 20.70 -20.59
CA ALA A 635 35.80 20.11 -20.04
C ALA A 635 35.66 19.64 -18.54
N SER A 636 36.74 19.48 -17.73
CA SER A 636 36.76 18.63 -16.50
C SER A 636 37.52 19.13 -15.22
N ALA A 637 37.06 18.67 -14.04
CA ALA A 637 37.77 18.53 -12.71
C ALA A 637 38.21 19.84 -11.96
N PRO A 638 38.70 19.83 -10.68
CA PRO A 638 38.92 18.74 -9.69
C PRO A 638 38.24 18.96 -8.30
N ALA A 639 38.84 18.54 -7.16
CA ALA A 639 38.15 18.29 -5.86
C ALA A 639 38.87 18.75 -4.56
N ALA A 640 38.17 18.76 -3.41
CA ALA A 640 38.71 18.86 -2.02
C ALA A 640 37.69 18.38 -0.92
N ALA A 641 38.14 18.20 0.34
CA ALA A 641 37.39 17.78 1.55
C ALA A 641 38.04 18.43 2.84
N PRO A 642 37.82 18.06 4.13
CA PRO A 642 36.83 17.18 4.81
C PRO A 642 36.25 17.63 6.21
N ALA A 643 35.14 17.01 6.68
CA ALA A 643 34.75 16.62 8.08
C ALA A 643 34.89 17.63 9.30
N PRO A 644 34.74 17.29 10.62
CA PRO A 644 34.15 16.11 11.33
C PRO A 644 33.31 16.37 12.65
N THR A 645 32.44 15.40 13.06
CA THR A 645 32.14 14.96 14.48
C THR A 645 31.52 15.92 15.56
N PRO A 646 31.23 15.52 16.83
CA PRO A 646 30.31 14.45 17.31
C PRO A 646 29.41 14.84 18.55
N GLY A 647 28.51 13.97 19.06
CA GLY A 647 27.98 14.07 20.46
C GLY A 647 26.72 13.22 20.80
N PRO A 648 26.49 12.74 22.06
CA PRO A 648 25.81 11.42 22.26
C PRO A 648 24.74 11.26 23.39
N ARG A 649 23.85 10.23 23.25
CA ARG A 649 23.37 9.17 24.23
C ARG A 649 22.86 9.57 25.67
N LEU A 650 22.02 8.83 26.45
CA LEU A 650 21.32 7.50 26.41
C LEU A 650 20.24 7.38 27.55
N VAL A 651 19.71 6.16 27.81
CA VAL A 651 19.11 5.58 29.06
C VAL A 651 17.56 5.34 29.10
N THR A 652 17.08 4.41 29.95
CA THR A 652 15.86 3.55 29.83
C THR A 652 15.16 3.19 31.18
N SER A 653 13.95 2.58 31.15
CA SER A 653 13.32 1.79 32.24
C SER A 653 12.24 0.78 31.71
N ALA A 654 11.53 0.00 32.56
CA ALA A 654 10.85 -1.29 32.19
C ALA A 654 9.54 -1.65 32.98
N VAL A 655 9.12 -2.94 33.01
CA VAL A 655 8.03 -3.64 33.82
C VAL A 655 6.62 -3.75 33.14
N PRO A 656 5.75 -4.80 33.28
CA PRO A 656 5.85 -6.24 33.68
C PRO A 656 5.14 -7.27 32.72
N ASP A 657 5.02 -8.56 33.13
CA ASP A 657 4.48 -9.74 32.40
C ASP A 657 2.96 -9.99 32.38
N ARG A 658 2.48 -10.63 31.29
CA ARG A 658 1.29 -11.52 31.21
C ARG A 658 1.37 -12.51 30.01
N LEU A 659 1.98 -13.70 30.17
CA LEU A 659 2.16 -14.66 29.04
C LEU A 659 1.75 -16.14 29.29
N GLY A 660 1.17 -16.47 30.45
CA GLY A 660 0.87 -17.86 30.83
C GLY A 660 0.06 -18.70 29.82
N PRO A 661 -1.12 -18.25 29.34
CA PRO A 661 -2.01 -19.10 28.53
C PRO A 661 -1.56 -19.38 27.08
N ILE A 662 -0.51 -18.70 26.59
CA ILE A 662 -0.17 -18.67 25.15
C ILE A 662 0.86 -19.75 24.76
N LEU A 663 1.66 -20.24 25.72
CA LEU A 663 2.74 -21.20 25.45
C LEU A 663 2.25 -22.64 25.20
N ALA A 664 1.05 -23.00 25.66
CA ALA A 664 0.47 -24.35 25.55
C ALA A 664 0.17 -24.82 24.11
N VAL A 665 0.38 -23.97 23.09
CA VAL A 665 0.19 -24.28 21.67
C VAL A 665 1.49 -24.74 20.98
N LEU A 666 2.63 -24.71 21.69
CA LEU A 666 3.95 -25.03 21.12
C LEU A 666 4.48 -26.42 21.49
N ASP A 667 4.15 -26.95 22.67
CA ASP A 667 4.68 -28.22 23.18
C ASP A 667 3.74 -29.39 22.83
N GLY A 668 3.96 -29.98 21.65
CA GLY A 668 3.11 -31.02 21.06
C GLY A 668 3.26 -32.42 21.68
N THR A 669 2.82 -32.61 22.92
CA THR A 669 2.85 -33.92 23.62
C THR A 669 1.46 -34.46 23.96
N ASP A 670 0.80 -35.12 23.00
CA ASP A 670 0.22 -36.45 23.26
C ASP A 670 -0.21 -37.20 21.97
N ARG A 671 -0.16 -38.55 22.04
CA ARG A 671 -0.63 -39.54 21.05
C ARG A 671 -0.88 -40.86 21.80
N PRO A 672 -1.79 -41.77 21.36
CA PRO A 672 -2.24 -42.00 19.97
C PRO A 672 -3.80 -41.99 19.84
N THR A 673 -4.51 -42.36 18.75
CA THR A 673 -4.20 -43.21 17.58
C THR A 673 -5.12 -42.91 16.37
N MET A 674 -4.69 -43.30 15.16
CA MET A 674 -5.48 -43.54 13.92
C MET A 674 -6.09 -42.39 13.10
N ALA A 675 -5.61 -42.31 11.84
CA ALA A 675 -6.39 -42.14 10.60
C ALA A 675 -7.01 -40.77 10.21
N ALA A 676 -6.16 -39.77 9.94
CA ALA A 676 -6.31 -38.87 8.79
C ALA A 676 -4.93 -38.35 8.34
N GLY A 677 -4.72 -38.09 7.05
CA GLY A 677 -3.45 -37.58 6.52
C GLY A 677 -3.29 -36.08 6.75
N PRO A 678 -2.14 -35.60 7.30
CA PRO A 678 -1.92 -34.16 7.52
C PRO A 678 -1.60 -33.42 6.21
N PRO A 679 -1.80 -32.09 6.14
CA PRO A 679 -1.29 -31.26 5.06
C PRO A 679 0.25 -31.32 4.98
N PRO A 680 0.86 -31.01 3.81
CA PRO A 680 2.31 -31.02 3.66
C PRO A 680 2.97 -30.07 4.66
N ALA A 681 3.97 -30.57 5.37
CA ALA A 681 4.70 -29.78 6.36
C ALA A 681 5.37 -28.56 5.69
N ARG A 682 5.33 -27.41 6.38
CA ARG A 682 6.22 -26.29 6.05
C ARG A 682 7.68 -26.79 6.11
N PRO A 683 8.57 -26.39 5.18
CA PRO A 683 9.96 -26.82 5.21
C PRO A 683 10.57 -26.45 6.57
N ALA A 684 11.13 -27.44 7.27
CA ALA A 684 11.73 -27.24 8.57
C ALA A 684 12.94 -26.28 8.46
N GLU A 685 13.14 -25.45 9.48
CA GLU A 685 14.26 -24.52 9.53
C GLU A 685 15.59 -25.32 9.52
N PRO A 686 16.51 -25.08 8.56
CA PRO A 686 17.79 -25.78 8.51
C PRO A 686 18.71 -25.26 9.62
N VAL A 687 18.48 -25.74 10.84
CA VAL A 687 19.31 -25.48 12.01
C VAL A 687 20.62 -26.25 11.86
N VAL A 688 21.71 -25.52 11.67
CA VAL A 688 23.05 -26.12 11.66
C VAL A 688 23.43 -26.42 13.10
N THR A 689 23.58 -27.72 13.41
CA THR A 689 23.95 -28.21 14.74
C THR A 689 25.46 -28.37 14.87
N GLY A 690 25.98 -28.22 16.08
CA GLY A 690 27.40 -28.29 16.35
C GLY A 690 27.77 -28.05 17.81
N ASP A 691 29.06 -28.20 18.09
CA ASP A 691 29.65 -27.89 19.39
C ASP A 691 29.71 -26.37 19.61
N ARG A 692 29.71 -25.93 20.87
CA ARG A 692 29.72 -24.50 21.24
C ARG A 692 31.10 -24.08 21.73
N GLU A 693 31.78 -23.24 20.96
CA GLU A 693 33.06 -22.61 21.32
C GLU A 693 32.79 -21.19 21.84
N ILE A 694 33.20 -20.86 23.06
CA ILE A 694 33.18 -19.47 23.54
C ILE A 694 34.38 -18.73 22.94
N VAL A 695 34.12 -17.66 22.18
CA VAL A 695 35.15 -16.91 21.44
C VAL A 695 35.11 -15.43 21.84
N SER A 696 36.26 -14.81 22.10
CA SER A 696 36.33 -13.37 22.40
C SER A 696 36.20 -12.52 21.14
N PHE A 697 35.63 -11.31 21.27
CA PHE A 697 35.58 -10.35 20.16
C PHE A 697 36.98 -9.92 19.72
N ASP A 698 37.96 -9.86 20.64
CA ASP A 698 39.36 -9.55 20.32
C ASP A 698 39.99 -10.59 19.39
N ARG A 699 39.70 -11.89 19.60
CA ARG A 699 40.16 -12.98 18.72
C ARG A 699 39.52 -12.86 17.34
N LEU A 700 38.21 -12.60 17.27
CA LEU A 700 37.53 -12.37 16.00
C LEU A 700 38.03 -11.11 15.27
N ALA A 701 38.35 -10.04 15.99
CA ALA A 701 38.95 -8.83 15.44
C ALA A 701 40.36 -9.12 14.87
N ALA A 702 41.19 -9.88 15.59
CA ALA A 702 42.48 -10.35 15.09
C ALA A 702 42.33 -11.24 13.83
N ASP A 703 41.35 -12.17 13.82
CA ASP A 703 41.07 -13.05 12.68
C ASP A 703 40.53 -12.30 11.44
N VAL A 704 39.85 -11.16 11.64
CA VAL A 704 39.47 -10.21 10.56
C VAL A 704 40.70 -9.49 10.02
N LEU A 705 41.58 -8.99 10.90
CA LEU A 705 42.75 -8.20 10.51
C LEU A 705 43.86 -9.04 9.88
N ALA A 706 44.07 -10.27 10.33
CA ALA A 706 44.97 -11.23 9.70
C ALA A 706 44.48 -11.68 8.31
N ALA A 707 43.17 -11.63 8.05
CA ALA A 707 42.60 -11.99 6.77
C ALA A 707 42.81 -10.90 5.70
N PRO A 708 42.94 -11.28 4.41
CA PRO A 708 43.17 -10.34 3.32
C PRO A 708 41.94 -9.47 3.03
N ALA A 709 42.17 -8.20 2.72
CA ALA A 709 41.16 -7.32 2.13
C ALA A 709 40.70 -7.89 0.77
N ARG A 710 39.38 -7.92 0.54
CA ARG A 710 38.78 -8.36 -0.73
C ARG A 710 37.88 -7.31 -1.39
N CYS A 711 37.58 -6.22 -0.69
CA CYS A 711 36.82 -5.08 -1.21
C CYS A 711 37.78 -3.93 -1.57
N GLY A 712 38.64 -4.16 -2.56
CA GLY A 712 39.79 -3.28 -2.81
C GLY A 712 40.78 -3.38 -1.64
N SER A 713 41.21 -2.23 -1.09
CA SER A 713 42.01 -2.21 0.13
C SER A 713 41.21 -2.40 1.42
N ILE A 714 39.87 -2.51 1.35
CA ILE A 714 38.99 -2.60 2.51
C ILE A 714 38.72 -4.06 2.88
N ARG A 715 38.80 -4.36 4.19
CA ARG A 715 38.27 -5.61 4.75
C ARG A 715 36.77 -5.48 4.93
N LEU A 716 35.99 -6.26 4.17
CA LEU A 716 34.54 -6.26 4.26
C LEU A 716 34.10 -7.42 5.15
N VAL A 717 33.37 -7.11 6.23
CA VAL A 717 32.81 -8.09 7.16
C VAL A 717 31.30 -8.03 7.06
N ALA A 718 30.65 -9.15 6.74
CA ALA A 718 29.20 -9.26 6.82
C ALA A 718 28.78 -9.94 8.13
N VAL A 719 27.85 -9.32 8.86
CA VAL A 719 27.19 -9.87 10.04
C VAL A 719 25.71 -10.04 9.69
N ASP A 720 25.42 -11.24 9.19
CA ASP A 720 24.10 -11.64 8.74
C ASP A 720 23.36 -12.43 9.84
N GLY A 721 22.09 -12.68 9.59
CA GLY A 721 21.18 -13.31 10.51
C GLY A 721 19.77 -12.78 10.25
N ARG A 722 18.79 -13.61 10.58
CA ARG A 722 17.38 -13.22 10.55
C ARG A 722 17.09 -12.11 11.57
N ALA A 723 16.03 -11.33 11.37
CA ALA A 723 15.58 -10.31 12.30
C ALA A 723 15.32 -10.92 13.68
N GLY A 724 15.68 -10.19 14.73
CA GLY A 724 15.61 -10.65 16.14
C GLY A 724 16.77 -11.55 16.59
N SER A 725 17.66 -11.99 15.70
CA SER A 725 18.78 -12.89 16.04
C SER A 725 19.80 -12.31 17.04
N GLY A 726 20.04 -11.00 17.00
CA GLY A 726 21.12 -10.35 17.76
C GLY A 726 22.33 -9.96 16.91
N LYS A 727 22.30 -10.18 15.58
CA LYS A 727 23.26 -9.68 14.57
C LYS A 727 23.79 -8.26 14.85
N SER A 728 22.91 -7.31 15.15
CA SER A 728 23.26 -5.90 15.42
C SER A 728 24.09 -5.72 16.70
N THR A 729 23.83 -6.54 17.73
CA THR A 729 24.64 -6.57 18.95
C THR A 729 26.02 -7.15 18.67
N LEU A 730 26.09 -8.26 17.92
CA LEU A 730 27.36 -8.89 17.52
C LEU A 730 28.21 -7.94 16.68
N ALA A 731 27.61 -7.26 15.70
CA ALA A 731 28.26 -6.30 14.83
C ALA A 731 28.77 -5.07 15.59
N ALA A 732 28.02 -4.56 16.57
CA ALA A 732 28.46 -3.49 17.45
C ALA A 732 29.68 -3.92 18.28
N ARG A 733 29.63 -5.08 18.96
CA ARG A 733 30.75 -5.60 19.76
C ARG A 733 32.01 -5.88 18.94
N LEU A 734 31.86 -6.42 17.73
CA LEU A 734 32.97 -6.60 16.80
C LEU A 734 33.54 -5.25 16.33
N THR A 735 32.68 -4.25 16.12
CA THR A 735 33.10 -2.88 15.76
C THR A 735 33.88 -2.24 16.92
N ASP A 736 33.42 -2.39 18.17
CA ASP A 736 34.13 -1.91 19.36
C ASP A 736 35.54 -2.54 19.45
N ALA A 737 35.63 -3.89 19.33
CA ALA A 737 36.91 -4.62 19.41
C ALA A 737 37.87 -4.28 18.26
N LEU A 738 37.38 -4.17 17.01
CA LEU A 738 38.19 -3.71 15.89
C LEU A 738 38.66 -2.27 16.07
N THR A 739 37.83 -1.39 16.63
CA THR A 739 38.20 0.01 16.91
C THR A 739 39.27 0.08 18.00
N ALA A 740 39.23 -0.81 19.00
CA ALA A 740 40.25 -0.92 20.04
C ALA A 740 41.64 -1.30 19.52
N THR A 741 41.77 -1.92 18.33
CA THR A 741 43.07 -2.17 17.68
C THR A 741 43.62 -0.95 16.92
N GLY A 742 42.92 0.19 16.94
CA GLY A 742 43.36 1.43 16.29
C GLY A 742 43.16 1.48 14.76
N VAL A 743 42.48 0.52 14.15
CA VAL A 743 42.07 0.62 12.74
C VAL A 743 40.81 1.46 12.58
N ARG A 744 40.61 2.06 11.40
CA ARG A 744 39.43 2.90 11.14
C ARG A 744 38.27 2.00 10.71
N VAL A 745 37.35 1.73 11.63
CA VAL A 745 36.16 0.90 11.36
C VAL A 745 34.98 1.78 10.95
N TYR A 746 34.09 1.24 10.12
CA TYR A 746 32.74 1.78 9.97
C TYR A 746 31.72 0.64 10.10
N LEU A 747 30.64 0.87 10.86
CA LEU A 747 29.50 -0.03 10.95
C LEU A 747 28.33 0.57 10.15
N LEU A 748 27.88 -0.15 9.13
CA LEU A 748 26.75 0.23 8.29
C LEU A 748 25.61 -0.76 8.52
N HIS A 749 24.47 -0.26 9.02
CA HIS A 749 23.24 -1.03 9.13
C HIS A 749 22.52 -1.02 7.77
N THR A 750 22.13 -2.18 7.25
CA THR A 750 21.33 -2.24 6.00
C THR A 750 19.97 -1.57 6.16
N ASP A 751 19.44 -1.55 7.38
CA ASP A 751 18.19 -0.92 7.82
C ASP A 751 18.12 0.57 7.40
N ASP A 752 19.28 1.22 7.19
CA ASP A 752 19.38 2.59 6.68
C ASP A 752 19.36 2.70 5.15
N LEU A 753 19.54 1.60 4.42
CA LEU A 753 19.51 1.48 2.95
C LEU A 753 18.21 0.88 2.40
N LEU A 754 17.33 0.38 3.29
CA LEU A 754 16.07 -0.26 2.93
C LEU A 754 15.05 0.78 2.49
N GLN A 755 14.37 0.56 1.37
CA GLN A 755 13.19 1.33 0.97
C GLN A 755 11.92 0.83 1.67
N GLY A 756 11.94 0.80 3.01
CA GLY A 756 10.85 0.32 3.86
C GLY A 756 10.75 -1.21 3.98
N TRP A 757 9.68 -1.68 4.63
CA TRP A 757 9.46 -3.09 5.02
C TRP A 757 9.40 -4.11 3.88
N LEU A 758 9.36 -3.69 2.62
CA LEU A 758 9.36 -4.61 1.46
C LEU A 758 10.77 -4.86 0.90
N ASP A 759 11.78 -4.17 1.41
CA ASP A 759 13.11 -4.12 0.79
C ASP A 759 14.13 -5.10 1.38
N ILE A 760 13.72 -6.34 1.67
CA ILE A 760 14.63 -7.34 2.24
C ILE A 760 15.86 -7.66 1.35
N VAL A 761 15.78 -7.43 0.02
CA VAL A 761 16.89 -7.73 -0.92
C VAL A 761 17.27 -6.63 -1.90
N SER A 762 16.42 -5.64 -2.21
CA SER A 762 16.65 -4.65 -3.28
C SER A 762 17.48 -3.44 -2.85
N PHE A 763 17.85 -3.33 -1.57
CA PHE A 763 18.89 -2.43 -1.09
C PHE A 763 20.28 -2.77 -1.67
N TRP A 764 20.48 -3.99 -2.19
CA TRP A 764 21.80 -4.44 -2.63
C TRP A 764 22.40 -3.61 -3.78
N PRO A 765 21.68 -3.25 -4.86
CA PRO A 765 22.12 -2.22 -5.80
C PRO A 765 22.55 -0.90 -5.15
N ARG A 766 21.80 -0.37 -4.18
CA ARG A 766 22.17 0.86 -3.43
C ARG A 766 23.49 0.65 -2.66
N LEU A 767 23.62 -0.44 -1.92
CA LEU A 767 24.87 -0.79 -1.22
C LEU A 767 26.07 -0.91 -2.19
N VAL A 768 25.85 -1.49 -3.38
CA VAL A 768 26.88 -1.61 -4.41
C VAL A 768 27.27 -0.25 -4.99
N GLU A 769 26.30 0.56 -5.40
CA GLU A 769 26.50 1.88 -6.02
C GLU A 769 27.12 2.89 -5.06
N TRP A 770 26.58 2.99 -3.84
CA TRP A 770 26.87 4.05 -2.87
C TRP A 770 28.07 3.74 -1.97
N VAL A 771 28.38 2.45 -1.77
CA VAL A 771 29.35 2.01 -0.76
C VAL A 771 30.44 1.11 -1.35
N ILE A 772 30.07 -0.07 -1.86
CA ILE A 772 31.07 -1.09 -2.25
C ILE A 772 31.87 -0.64 -3.48
N ALA A 773 31.23 -0.11 -4.53
CA ALA A 773 31.93 0.27 -5.76
C ALA A 773 32.89 1.46 -5.57
N PRO A 774 32.52 2.55 -4.85
CA PRO A 774 33.49 3.59 -4.43
C PRO A 774 34.66 3.00 -3.63
N LEU A 775 34.39 2.20 -2.59
CA LEU A 775 35.46 1.64 -1.75
C LEU A 775 36.42 0.73 -2.53
N ARG A 776 35.90 -0.09 -3.47
CA ARG A 776 36.73 -0.91 -4.37
C ARG A 776 37.62 -0.09 -5.30
N ARG A 777 37.21 1.13 -5.68
CA ARG A 777 38.03 2.08 -6.46
C ARG A 777 38.99 2.91 -5.59
N GLY A 778 38.90 2.82 -4.26
CA GLY A 778 39.66 3.68 -3.35
C GLY A 778 39.05 5.09 -3.20
N GLU A 779 37.76 5.25 -3.47
CA GLU A 779 37.01 6.48 -3.26
C GLU A 779 36.29 6.48 -1.90
N PRO A 780 35.98 7.64 -1.32
CA PRO A 780 35.14 7.72 -0.13
C PRO A 780 33.68 7.38 -0.45
N ALA A 781 33.12 6.42 0.29
CA ALA A 781 31.71 6.04 0.21
C ALA A 781 30.79 7.04 0.94
N ARG A 782 29.52 7.06 0.51
CA ARG A 782 28.41 7.84 1.11
C ARG A 782 27.06 7.25 0.68
N PHE A 783 26.05 7.25 1.53
CA PHE A 783 24.72 6.68 1.25
C PHE A 783 23.59 7.66 1.57
N ARG A 784 22.38 7.48 1.03
CA ARG A 784 21.17 8.18 1.55
C ARG A 784 20.53 7.29 2.61
N ARG A 785 20.31 7.81 3.81
CA ARG A 785 19.59 7.11 4.89
C ARG A 785 18.09 7.15 4.66
N PHE A 786 17.38 6.03 4.68
CA PHE A 786 15.94 6.01 4.50
C PHE A 786 15.20 6.67 5.68
N ASP A 787 14.26 7.57 5.38
CA ASP A 787 13.37 8.16 6.36
C ASP A 787 12.11 7.28 6.48
N TRP A 788 12.13 6.41 7.49
CA TRP A 788 11.05 5.47 7.80
C TRP A 788 9.72 6.15 8.19
N GLN A 789 9.72 7.44 8.57
CA GLN A 789 8.49 8.19 8.85
C GLN A 789 7.91 8.83 7.58
N ARG A 790 8.77 9.24 6.64
CA ARG A 790 8.36 9.82 5.34
C ARG A 790 8.20 8.80 4.22
N GLY A 791 8.67 7.56 4.41
CA GLY A 791 8.65 6.50 3.38
C GLY A 791 9.57 6.77 2.19
N ALA A 792 10.61 7.60 2.36
CA ALA A 792 11.46 8.08 1.26
C ALA A 792 12.91 8.30 1.68
N PHE A 793 13.83 8.33 0.71
CA PHE A 793 15.21 8.80 0.94
C PHE A 793 15.25 10.33 0.85
N PRO A 794 15.78 11.07 1.85
CA PRO A 794 16.07 12.49 1.74
C PRO A 794 17.25 12.71 0.77
N ASP A 795 17.35 13.88 0.12
CA ASP A 795 18.37 14.16 -0.90
C ASP A 795 19.80 14.33 -0.35
N ARG A 796 19.94 14.34 0.99
CA ARG A 796 21.23 14.40 1.67
C ARG A 796 21.88 13.01 1.74
N PHE A 797 23.11 12.92 1.27
CA PHE A 797 23.98 11.77 1.51
C PHE A 797 24.74 11.91 2.85
N GLU A 798 24.85 10.82 3.59
CA GLU A 798 25.67 10.65 4.79
C GLU A 798 27.02 10.00 4.43
N PRO A 799 28.17 10.53 4.93
CA PRO A 799 29.49 10.03 4.55
C PRO A 799 29.93 8.80 5.36
N ILE A 800 30.47 7.80 4.66
CA ILE A 800 31.20 6.66 5.22
C ILE A 800 32.70 6.92 5.18
N GLY A 801 33.18 7.61 4.14
CA GLY A 801 34.61 7.83 3.92
C GLY A 801 35.29 6.55 3.42
N ARG A 802 36.53 6.31 3.87
CA ARG A 802 37.34 5.13 3.49
C ARG A 802 37.82 4.39 4.75
N PRO A 803 37.00 3.58 5.42
CA PRO A 803 37.45 2.76 6.55
C PRO A 803 38.47 1.70 6.10
N ASP A 804 39.27 1.19 7.04
CA ASP A 804 40.14 0.02 6.84
C ASP A 804 39.36 -1.29 6.95
N VAL A 805 38.29 -1.28 7.77
CA VAL A 805 37.32 -2.37 7.92
C VAL A 805 35.89 -1.81 7.84
N LEU A 806 35.09 -2.31 6.91
CA LEU A 806 33.65 -2.03 6.84
C LEU A 806 32.90 -3.25 7.38
N VAL A 807 32.14 -3.06 8.46
CA VAL A 807 31.20 -4.04 9.01
C VAL A 807 29.82 -3.71 8.47
N LEU A 808 29.17 -4.70 7.85
CA LEU A 808 27.77 -4.65 7.45
C LEU A 808 26.94 -5.43 8.47
N ASP A 809 26.05 -4.75 9.20
CA ASP A 809 24.97 -5.42 9.95
C ASP A 809 23.71 -5.40 9.11
N GLY A 810 23.14 -6.57 8.84
CA GLY A 810 21.94 -6.61 8.02
C GLY A 810 21.50 -8.00 7.63
N VAL A 811 20.18 -8.13 7.46
CA VAL A 811 19.59 -9.35 6.91
C VAL A 811 20.04 -9.47 5.46
N THR A 812 20.49 -10.63 5.03
CA THR A 812 21.01 -10.93 3.67
C THR A 812 22.36 -10.26 3.32
N THR A 813 23.13 -9.77 4.30
CA THR A 813 24.45 -9.15 4.06
C THR A 813 25.55 -10.12 3.65
N ALA A 814 25.48 -11.37 4.09
CA ALA A 814 26.45 -12.43 3.77
C ALA A 814 26.00 -13.30 2.58
N ARG A 815 24.93 -12.90 1.88
CA ARG A 815 24.36 -13.59 0.72
C ARG A 815 25.42 -14.08 -0.28
N ALA A 816 25.19 -15.18 -0.99
CA ALA A 816 26.17 -15.83 -1.85
C ALA A 816 26.85 -14.89 -2.87
N ALA A 817 26.12 -13.90 -3.40
CA ALA A 817 26.65 -12.86 -4.31
C ALA A 817 27.67 -11.90 -3.66
N ALA A 818 27.64 -11.74 -2.33
CA ALA A 818 28.60 -10.93 -1.58
C ALA A 818 29.96 -11.66 -1.41
N ARG A 819 29.95 -13.00 -1.32
CA ARG A 819 31.06 -13.85 -0.88
C ARG A 819 32.44 -13.55 -1.52
N PRO A 820 32.57 -13.21 -2.83
CA PRO A 820 33.87 -12.86 -3.42
C PRO A 820 34.52 -11.61 -2.81
N LEU A 821 33.72 -10.72 -2.20
CA LEU A 821 34.14 -9.43 -1.64
C LEU A 821 34.39 -9.47 -0.13
N LEU A 822 33.93 -10.53 0.55
CA LEU A 822 33.99 -10.65 2.01
C LEU A 822 35.35 -11.16 2.49
N THR A 823 35.95 -10.42 3.42
CA THR A 823 37.12 -10.84 4.21
C THR A 823 36.70 -11.80 5.32
N ARG A 824 35.54 -11.54 5.95
CA ARG A 824 34.85 -12.45 6.86
C ARG A 824 33.34 -12.35 6.68
N SER A 825 32.67 -13.45 6.96
CA SER A 825 31.22 -13.59 6.93
C SER A 825 30.76 -14.33 8.18
N LEU A 826 29.74 -13.78 8.83
CA LEU A 826 29.14 -14.31 10.04
C LEU A 826 27.63 -14.47 9.85
N TYR A 827 27.05 -15.52 10.43
CA TYR A 827 25.60 -15.71 10.48
C TYR A 827 25.17 -15.98 11.93
N VAL A 828 24.23 -15.19 12.45
CA VAL A 828 23.63 -15.42 13.76
C VAL A 828 22.38 -16.29 13.63
N GLN A 829 22.52 -17.56 14.01
CA GLN A 829 21.43 -18.51 14.12
C GLN A 829 20.70 -18.26 15.44
N THR A 830 19.36 -18.23 15.44
CA THR A 830 18.57 -18.00 16.65
C THR A 830 17.17 -18.57 16.50
N GLY A 831 16.65 -19.24 17.53
CA GLY A 831 15.35 -19.87 17.52
C GLY A 831 14.22 -18.90 17.16
N ARG A 832 13.34 -19.30 16.23
CA ARG A 832 12.26 -18.45 15.68
C ARG A 832 11.42 -17.74 16.74
N ARG A 833 11.10 -18.45 17.84
CA ARG A 833 10.35 -17.89 18.98
C ARG A 833 11.10 -16.74 19.66
N VAL A 834 12.37 -16.97 20.01
CA VAL A 834 13.22 -15.96 20.67
C VAL A 834 13.42 -14.74 19.77
N ARG A 835 13.58 -14.94 18.45
CA ARG A 835 13.64 -13.85 17.46
C ARG A 835 12.36 -13.01 17.44
N TYR A 836 11.19 -13.65 17.41
CA TYR A 836 9.88 -12.98 17.42
C TYR A 836 9.64 -12.22 18.74
N GLU A 837 9.90 -12.85 19.89
CA GLU A 837 9.78 -12.22 21.21
C GLU A 837 10.69 -11.00 21.36
N ARG A 838 11.93 -11.08 20.86
CA ARG A 838 12.87 -9.93 20.81
C ARG A 838 12.37 -8.83 19.87
N GLY A 839 11.81 -9.19 18.71
CA GLY A 839 11.28 -8.25 17.72
C GLY A 839 10.09 -7.44 18.23
N VAL A 840 9.04 -8.12 18.69
CA VAL A 840 7.83 -7.48 19.22
C VAL A 840 8.13 -6.62 20.45
N ARG A 841 9.11 -7.01 21.29
CA ARG A 841 9.57 -6.20 22.43
C ARG A 841 10.35 -4.94 22.00
N ARG A 842 11.06 -4.99 20.87
CA ARG A 842 11.85 -3.85 20.34
C ARG A 842 10.96 -2.82 19.64
N ASP A 843 10.07 -3.29 18.77
CA ASP A 843 9.35 -2.43 17.82
C ASP A 843 7.86 -2.20 18.19
N GLY A 844 7.36 -2.95 19.18
CA GLY A 844 5.99 -2.86 19.68
C GLY A 844 4.98 -3.74 18.93
N ALA A 845 3.81 -3.94 19.52
CA ALA A 845 2.77 -4.82 18.99
C ALA A 845 2.15 -4.33 17.67
N GLY A 846 2.25 -3.03 17.34
CA GLY A 846 1.66 -2.45 16.14
C GLY A 846 2.26 -2.94 14.82
N VAL A 847 3.52 -3.41 14.83
CA VAL A 847 4.22 -3.91 13.64
C VAL A 847 4.25 -5.44 13.54
N VAL A 848 3.43 -6.15 14.33
CA VAL A 848 3.32 -7.63 14.27
C VAL A 848 2.95 -8.15 12.86
N PRO A 849 2.06 -7.50 12.06
CA PRO A 849 1.79 -7.92 10.68
C PRO A 849 3.04 -7.83 9.79
N ASP A 850 3.76 -6.71 9.85
CA ASP A 850 4.99 -6.48 9.08
C ASP A 850 6.09 -7.46 9.50
N TRP A 851 6.27 -7.70 10.80
CA TRP A 851 7.19 -8.71 11.32
C TRP A 851 6.85 -10.13 10.85
N THR A 852 5.57 -10.49 10.84
CA THR A 852 5.12 -11.81 10.39
C THR A 852 5.39 -12.02 8.91
N ARG A 853 5.18 -10.98 8.08
CA ARG A 853 5.57 -10.99 6.67
C ARG A 853 7.09 -11.04 6.50
N TRP A 854 7.82 -10.14 7.14
CA TRP A 854 9.27 -10.02 7.05
C TRP A 854 9.97 -11.35 7.39
N MET A 855 9.54 -12.02 8.46
CA MET A 855 10.05 -13.35 8.83
C MET A 855 9.75 -14.43 7.77
N SER A 856 8.68 -14.31 7.00
CA SER A 856 8.37 -15.21 5.88
C SER A 856 9.23 -14.92 4.64
N ASP A 857 9.47 -13.63 4.35
CA ASP A 857 10.35 -13.22 3.25
C ASP A 857 11.82 -13.60 3.56
N GLU A 858 12.23 -13.56 4.84
CA GLU A 858 13.47 -14.16 5.35
C GLU A 858 13.52 -15.67 5.19
N ASP A 859 12.41 -16.38 5.44
CA ASP A 859 12.37 -17.84 5.29
C ASP A 859 12.62 -18.24 3.83
N GLN A 860 12.02 -17.53 2.88
CA GLN A 860 12.26 -17.73 1.46
C GLN A 860 13.71 -17.38 1.06
N HIS A 861 14.28 -16.26 1.53
CA HIS A 861 15.65 -15.89 1.17
C HIS A 861 16.68 -16.91 1.66
N PHE A 862 16.70 -17.22 2.95
CA PHE A 862 17.74 -18.07 3.53
C PHE A 862 17.62 -19.54 3.11
N ALA A 863 16.41 -20.02 2.76
CA ALA A 863 16.23 -21.35 2.16
C ALA A 863 16.88 -21.48 0.77
N VAL A 864 16.92 -20.39 -0.02
CA VAL A 864 17.54 -20.38 -1.36
C VAL A 864 19.03 -20.06 -1.30
N ASP A 865 19.44 -19.06 -0.53
CA ASP A 865 20.84 -18.64 -0.43
C ASP A 865 21.70 -19.59 0.41
N ARG A 866 21.09 -20.36 1.33
CA ARG A 866 21.75 -21.32 2.24
C ARG A 866 22.95 -20.70 2.98
N THR A 867 22.80 -19.44 3.38
CA THR A 867 23.88 -18.58 3.90
C THR A 867 24.58 -19.16 5.12
N ALA A 868 23.82 -19.74 6.07
CA ALA A 868 24.34 -20.34 7.30
C ALA A 868 25.35 -21.50 7.07
N GLU A 869 25.28 -22.17 5.92
CA GLU A 869 26.20 -23.26 5.54
C GLU A 869 27.49 -22.75 4.86
N ARG A 870 27.54 -21.44 4.55
CA ARG A 870 28.52 -20.84 3.64
C ARG A 870 29.39 -19.76 4.27
N VAL A 871 29.04 -19.31 5.48
CA VAL A 871 29.78 -18.32 6.27
C VAL A 871 31.06 -18.87 6.91
N ASP A 872 31.99 -17.99 7.27
CA ASP A 872 33.24 -18.35 7.97
C ASP A 872 32.99 -18.64 9.46
N VAL A 873 32.01 -17.97 10.07
CA VAL A 873 31.66 -18.13 11.49
C VAL A 873 30.14 -18.23 11.66
N LEU A 874 29.66 -19.37 12.13
CA LEU A 874 28.30 -19.52 12.61
C LEU A 874 28.23 -19.16 14.10
N VAL A 875 27.22 -18.38 14.49
CA VAL A 875 27.07 -17.85 15.86
C VAL A 875 25.74 -18.30 16.44
N ASP A 876 25.78 -18.74 17.70
CA ASP A 876 24.61 -19.06 18.51
C ASP A 876 24.08 -17.76 19.13
N GLY A 877 22.87 -17.34 18.75
CA GLY A 877 22.25 -16.09 19.19
C GLY A 877 21.25 -16.25 20.34
N ASP A 878 20.93 -17.48 20.73
CA ASP A 878 20.21 -17.84 21.95
C ASP A 878 20.88 -19.03 22.70
N PRO A 879 22.19 -18.93 23.01
CA PRO A 879 22.95 -20.02 23.61
C PRO A 879 22.53 -20.31 25.06
N ASP A 880 22.63 -21.59 25.41
CA ASP A 880 22.46 -22.16 26.75
C ASP A 880 23.75 -22.11 27.61
N VAL A 881 24.90 -21.82 27.01
CA VAL A 881 26.21 -21.78 27.67
C VAL A 881 26.48 -20.41 28.32
N GLU A 882 26.82 -20.42 29.61
CA GLU A 882 27.24 -19.23 30.36
C GLU A 882 28.53 -18.61 29.77
N HIS A 883 28.47 -17.33 29.43
CA HIS A 883 29.58 -16.54 28.89
C HIS A 883 29.38 -15.05 29.20
N ARG A 884 30.34 -14.19 28.86
CA ARG A 884 30.27 -12.73 29.04
C ARG A 884 29.92 -12.02 27.73
N PRO A 885 28.65 -11.70 27.42
CA PRO A 885 28.22 -11.17 26.12
C PRO A 885 28.75 -9.76 25.81
N GLU A 886 29.44 -9.12 26.75
CA GLU A 886 30.16 -7.86 26.55
C GLU A 886 31.49 -8.05 25.81
N THR A 887 32.09 -9.23 25.91
CA THR A 887 33.49 -9.51 25.52
C THR A 887 33.65 -10.81 24.73
N HIS A 888 32.65 -11.69 24.78
CA HIS A 888 32.64 -13.00 24.12
C HIS A 888 31.29 -13.24 23.43
N PHE A 889 31.30 -14.16 22.46
CA PHE A 889 30.11 -14.73 21.85
C PHE A 889 30.27 -16.26 21.78
N VAL A 890 29.16 -16.97 21.53
CA VAL A 890 29.17 -18.42 21.35
C VAL A 890 29.17 -18.73 19.86
N ARG A 891 30.22 -19.41 19.39
CA ARG A 891 30.36 -19.91 18.03
C ARG A 891 29.84 -21.34 17.95
N ILE A 892 29.10 -21.65 16.90
CA ILE A 892 28.71 -23.03 16.56
C ILE A 892 29.79 -23.61 15.64
N VAL A 893 30.33 -24.77 16.02
CA VAL A 893 31.32 -25.54 15.27
C VAL A 893 30.63 -26.78 14.70
N PRO A 894 30.29 -26.83 13.39
CA PRO A 894 29.57 -27.96 12.81
C PRO A 894 30.35 -29.27 12.95
N GLY A 895 29.66 -30.33 13.39
CA GLY A 895 30.26 -31.66 13.54
C GLY A 895 30.66 -32.26 12.18
N ALA A 896 31.78 -32.98 12.14
CA ALA A 896 32.43 -33.46 10.91
C ALA A 896 31.63 -34.46 10.05
N GLY A 897 30.37 -34.77 10.39
CA GLY A 897 29.50 -35.71 9.68
C GLY A 897 28.45 -35.08 8.77
N SER A 898 28.21 -33.77 8.80
CA SER A 898 27.09 -33.13 8.08
C SER A 898 27.36 -32.78 6.61
N CYS A 899 28.58 -33.01 6.10
CA CYS A 899 29.01 -32.58 4.76
C CYS A 899 29.29 -33.77 3.81
N GLN A 900 28.25 -34.51 3.42
CA GLN A 900 28.27 -35.32 2.20
C GLN A 900 27.06 -35.01 1.32
N GLY A 901 27.32 -34.46 0.14
CA GLY A 901 26.30 -33.91 -0.77
C GLY A 901 26.93 -32.89 -1.71
N SER A 902 27.61 -33.36 -2.77
CA SER A 902 28.29 -32.55 -3.76
C SER A 902 28.40 -33.31 -5.09
N PRO A 903 28.57 -32.63 -6.24
CA PRO A 903 28.56 -31.17 -6.43
C PRO A 903 27.17 -30.61 -6.82
#